data_AF-A0A3B8SNK8-F1
#
_entry.id   AF-A0A3B8SNK8-F1
#
_cell.length_a   1.000
_cell.length_b   1.000
_cell.length_c   1.000
_cell.angle_alpha   90.00
_cell.angle_beta   90.00
_cell.angle_gamma   90.00
#
_symmetry.space_group_name_H-M   'P 1'
#
loop_
_entity.id
_entity.type
_entity.pdbx_description
1 polymer ?
#
loop_
_entity_poly.entity_id
_entity_poly.type
_entity_poly.pdbx_seq_one_letter_code
_entity_poly.pdbx_strand_id
1 'polypeptide(L)'
;MKCSNCGMNLVGDENICSNCGRQLLNRNENNNYQKNDKTKKVIIISLLLIVVILLAITSLLLINDNGNRRTLKDGSRTVMLYMVGSNLESESKIATYDLESIDVDKIDLDKMNILLYTGGTEEWHNFIKNDENGLYKLTEDGFEKIKSENKKNMGDADTLQEFLDYGYDNYETQYYDLILYNHGGAIQGAIYDDFTKDNLSLNDFSEALDNSKFNEKNKLNTILFRTCLNGTIEVANVFAPYANYLIASEEVTNGGDSSVLNFLNDVENTDDGIEYGKKFISSYERQIDELDPFGYGTMPMYSVIDLTKVKKVNELLDEFIEGIDLKENYGDIVRIRSNLYQYGYTSFAVKDYDTVDLYELIDKLGEYSKKDNKELLDAIEDAVIYNWSRQKESHGMSIYFPYNASNSIQKMFLKVYKGIDDNSPYYKFIGQFNSLSTSKKSSSFVQSNIVDNNYTINKNEFTLQLTEEQKKDYADSIYIVFRKVKEDGMYQPIYSSDNTEISDDGILKTNTANNLIKVHDISDSSESFLLLVERSKSGKKSLITNAVLEYASSENLSDWKITAVTASIDIIDEEPKITSYVQLDSENGVAGTIINPEEYTTASFVNSHYRILDEKGNYTDNWDNDGIINAFKLNIKDIKLKKSSLDDNEEYYCVFKIRDIYGNEYYSKLLNIK
;
A
#
# COMPACT_ATOMS: atom_id res chain seq x y z
N MET A 1 67.84 51.36 -15.09
CA MET A 1 67.40 50.01 -15.50
C MET A 1 65.96 50.07 -15.99
N LYS A 2 65.50 49.14 -16.85
CA LYS A 2 64.09 49.07 -17.28
C LYS A 2 63.39 47.96 -16.49
N CYS A 3 62.25 48.24 -15.86
CA CYS A 3 61.50 47.20 -15.15
C CYS A 3 60.96 46.17 -16.15
N SER A 4 61.25 44.89 -15.96
CA SER A 4 60.82 43.82 -16.87
C SER A 4 59.31 43.58 -16.86
N ASN A 5 58.58 44.12 -15.88
CA ASN A 5 57.14 43.90 -15.73
C ASN A 5 56.29 45.05 -16.27
N CYS A 6 56.70 46.32 -16.08
CA CYS A 6 55.94 47.49 -16.55
C CYS A 6 56.66 48.34 -17.61
N GLY A 7 57.90 48.01 -17.96
CA GLY A 7 58.62 48.61 -19.09
C GLY A 7 59.09 50.05 -18.92
N MET A 8 58.93 50.69 -17.76
CA MET A 8 59.43 52.04 -17.51
C MET A 8 60.93 52.09 -17.19
N ASN A 9 61.58 53.20 -17.59
CA ASN A 9 62.98 53.49 -17.27
C ASN A 9 63.06 54.02 -15.82
N LEU A 10 63.85 53.33 -14.98
CA LEU A 10 64.09 53.71 -13.60
C LEU A 10 65.23 54.74 -13.52
N VAL A 11 65.03 55.80 -12.74
CA VAL A 11 66.01 56.86 -12.44
C VAL A 11 66.35 56.76 -10.95
N GLY A 12 67.56 56.30 -10.61
CA GLY A 12 68.04 56.12 -9.24
C GLY A 12 68.39 54.67 -8.85
N ASP A 13 69.20 54.52 -7.80
CA ASP A 13 69.74 53.24 -7.27
C ASP A 13 68.83 52.60 -6.20
N GLU A 14 67.52 52.56 -6.43
CA GLU A 14 66.58 51.88 -5.53
C GLU A 14 66.28 50.45 -6.03
N ASN A 15 66.33 49.47 -5.11
CA ASN A 15 66.10 48.05 -5.40
C ASN A 15 64.61 47.67 -5.50
N ILE A 16 63.68 48.63 -5.50
CA ILE A 16 62.23 48.42 -5.61
C ILE A 16 61.64 49.41 -6.62
N CYS A 17 60.79 48.92 -7.53
CA CYS A 17 60.11 49.78 -8.51
C CYS A 17 58.98 50.60 -7.85
N SER A 18 59.07 51.93 -7.86
CA SER A 18 58.10 52.83 -7.23
C SER A 18 56.68 52.79 -7.82
N ASN A 19 56.50 52.25 -9.03
CA ASN A 19 55.18 52.17 -9.67
C ASN A 19 54.45 50.83 -9.46
N CYS A 20 55.18 49.73 -9.19
CA CYS A 20 54.58 48.40 -9.01
C CYS A 20 55.04 47.65 -7.75
N GLY A 21 55.89 48.26 -6.92
CA GLY A 21 56.26 47.80 -5.59
C GLY A 21 57.14 46.56 -5.51
N ARG A 22 57.67 46.03 -6.63
CA ARG A 22 58.48 44.79 -6.64
C ARG A 22 59.98 45.03 -6.62
N GLN A 23 60.68 44.14 -5.93
CA GLN A 23 62.13 44.12 -5.74
C GLN A 23 62.87 43.56 -6.97
N LEU A 24 63.96 44.20 -7.40
CA LEU A 24 64.74 43.79 -8.58
C LEU A 24 65.86 42.82 -8.20
N LEU A 25 65.88 41.63 -8.80
CA LEU A 25 66.92 40.61 -8.57
C LEU A 25 68.15 40.88 -9.46
N ASN A 26 69.32 41.03 -8.84
CA ASN A 26 70.60 41.23 -9.51
C ASN A 26 71.04 39.94 -10.23
N ARG A 27 71.22 40.01 -11.56
CA ARG A 27 71.92 38.97 -12.33
C ARG A 27 73.42 39.16 -12.15
N ASN A 28 74.04 38.47 -11.20
CA ASN A 28 75.48 38.18 -11.20
C ASN A 28 75.81 37.14 -10.12
N GLU A 29 75.65 35.85 -10.44
CA GLU A 29 76.39 34.76 -9.82
C GLU A 29 76.12 33.48 -10.63
N ASN A 30 76.91 33.26 -11.67
CA ASN A 30 77.05 31.95 -12.31
C ASN A 30 78.34 31.93 -13.15
N ASN A 31 79.48 32.00 -12.45
CA ASN A 31 80.76 31.52 -12.98
C ASN A 31 81.29 30.50 -11.97
N ASN A 32 80.92 29.23 -12.17
CA ASN A 32 81.75 28.06 -11.87
C ASN A 32 81.01 26.78 -12.29
N TYR A 33 80.92 26.58 -13.60
CA TYR A 33 80.65 25.27 -14.17
C TYR A 33 81.98 24.59 -14.47
N GLN A 34 82.44 23.71 -13.57
CA GLN A 34 83.09 22.47 -13.98
C GLN A 34 83.16 21.47 -12.82
N LYS A 35 82.84 20.22 -13.18
CA LYS A 35 82.94 18.96 -12.42
C LYS A 35 81.91 18.73 -11.32
N ASN A 36 80.80 18.08 -11.69
CA ASN A 36 80.58 16.71 -11.18
C ASN A 36 79.52 15.96 -12.00
N ASP A 37 79.95 15.40 -13.13
CA ASP A 37 79.11 14.56 -14.00
C ASP A 37 78.65 13.26 -13.29
N LYS A 38 79.38 12.83 -12.24
CA LYS A 38 78.96 11.75 -11.34
C LYS A 38 77.75 12.13 -10.49
N THR A 39 77.70 13.33 -9.92
CA THR A 39 76.60 13.74 -9.04
C THR A 39 75.31 14.00 -9.82
N LYS A 40 75.40 14.54 -11.05
CA LYS A 40 74.23 14.64 -11.94
C LYS A 40 73.71 13.27 -12.37
N LYS A 41 74.60 12.32 -12.72
CA LYS A 41 74.19 10.95 -13.03
C LYS A 41 73.55 10.25 -11.83
N VAL A 42 74.09 10.44 -10.62
CA VAL A 42 73.49 9.89 -9.39
C VAL A 42 72.11 10.50 -9.14
N ILE A 43 71.94 11.81 -9.29
CA ILE A 43 70.63 12.46 -9.13
C ILE A 43 69.62 11.98 -10.18
N ILE A 44 70.05 11.83 -11.45
CA ILE A 44 69.18 11.32 -12.53
C ILE A 44 68.81 9.86 -12.27
N ILE A 45 69.75 9.03 -11.82
CA ILE A 45 69.49 7.62 -11.47
C ILE A 45 68.58 7.54 -10.25
N SER A 46 68.76 8.37 -9.23
CA SER A 46 67.87 8.44 -8.06
C SER A 46 66.46 8.90 -8.43
N LEU A 47 66.32 9.89 -9.32
CA LEU A 47 65.01 10.34 -9.82
C LEU A 47 64.34 9.25 -10.66
N LEU A 48 65.09 8.57 -11.54
CA LEU A 48 64.57 7.41 -12.29
C LEU A 48 64.16 6.28 -11.35
N LEU A 49 64.92 6.01 -10.29
CA LEU A 49 64.57 5.00 -9.30
C LEU A 49 63.28 5.38 -8.56
N ILE A 50 63.12 6.65 -8.18
CA ILE A 50 61.90 7.15 -7.54
C ILE A 50 60.71 7.06 -8.49
N VAL A 51 60.87 7.37 -9.77
CA VAL A 51 59.81 7.22 -10.78
C VAL A 51 59.45 5.75 -10.98
N VAL A 52 60.44 4.85 -11.01
CA VAL A 52 60.20 3.40 -11.11
C VAL A 52 59.50 2.87 -9.85
N ILE A 53 59.87 3.35 -8.66
CA ILE A 53 59.20 3.00 -7.40
C ILE A 53 57.77 3.55 -7.38
N LEU A 54 57.55 4.79 -7.82
CA LEU A 54 56.21 5.36 -7.95
C LEU A 54 55.36 4.60 -8.96
N LEU A 55 55.93 4.22 -10.11
CA LEU A 55 55.27 3.39 -11.11
C LEU A 55 54.96 1.99 -10.58
N ALA A 56 55.86 1.41 -9.78
CA ALA A 56 55.65 0.13 -9.12
C ALA A 56 54.59 0.22 -8.02
N ILE A 57 54.52 1.34 -7.27
CA ILE A 57 53.48 1.61 -6.27
C ILE A 57 52.14 1.85 -6.96
N THR A 58 52.07 2.64 -8.03
CA THR A 58 50.83 2.80 -8.82
C THR A 58 50.43 1.51 -9.50
N SER A 59 51.39 0.70 -9.96
CA SER A 59 51.11 -0.65 -10.48
C SER A 59 50.64 -1.58 -9.39
N LEU A 60 51.20 -1.53 -8.18
CA LEU A 60 50.70 -2.29 -7.03
C LEU A 60 49.30 -1.82 -6.62
N LEU A 61 49.03 -0.51 -6.61
CA LEU A 61 47.71 0.04 -6.33
C LEU A 61 46.69 -0.35 -7.42
N LEU A 62 47.07 -0.32 -8.69
CA LEU A 62 46.24 -0.80 -9.81
C LEU A 62 46.07 -2.33 -9.81
N ILE A 63 47.04 -3.10 -9.32
CA ILE A 63 46.95 -4.55 -9.14
C ILE A 63 46.12 -4.88 -7.87
N ASN A 64 46.13 -4.02 -6.85
CA ASN A 64 45.28 -4.18 -5.66
C ASN A 64 43.83 -3.78 -5.94
N ASP A 65 43.61 -2.78 -6.80
CA ASP A 65 42.27 -2.42 -7.33
C ASP A 65 41.73 -3.49 -8.29
N ASN A 66 42.58 -4.07 -9.14
CA ASN A 66 42.17 -5.18 -10.03
C ASN A 66 42.16 -6.54 -9.33
N GLY A 67 42.82 -6.68 -8.17
CA GLY A 67 42.92 -7.91 -7.38
C GLY A 67 41.70 -8.18 -6.48
N ASN A 68 40.80 -7.20 -6.36
CA ASN A 68 39.52 -7.32 -5.67
C ASN A 68 38.30 -7.28 -6.61
N ARG A 69 38.48 -7.33 -7.93
CA ARG A 69 37.41 -7.83 -8.80
C ARG A 69 37.37 -9.34 -8.68
N ARG A 70 36.78 -9.81 -7.57
CA ARG A 70 36.18 -11.13 -7.53
C ARG A 70 35.20 -11.15 -8.70
N THR A 71 35.45 -12.01 -9.69
CA THR A 71 34.45 -12.29 -10.71
C THR A 71 33.23 -12.83 -9.97
N LEU A 72 32.21 -11.97 -9.82
CA LEU A 72 30.89 -12.39 -9.36
C LEU A 72 30.52 -13.66 -10.14
N LYS A 73 30.06 -14.68 -9.42
CA LYS A 73 29.54 -15.87 -10.08
C LYS A 73 28.33 -15.40 -10.89
N ASP A 74 28.43 -15.44 -12.22
CA ASP A 74 27.31 -15.05 -13.10
C ASP A 74 26.02 -15.76 -12.67
N GLY A 75 24.96 -14.97 -12.49
CA GLY A 75 23.64 -15.38 -11.99
C GLY A 75 23.51 -15.60 -10.48
N SER A 76 24.52 -15.30 -9.64
CA SER A 76 24.38 -15.48 -8.18
C SER A 76 23.52 -14.40 -7.52
N ARG A 77 22.76 -14.78 -6.49
CA ARG A 77 21.74 -13.94 -5.85
C ARG A 77 21.80 -14.01 -4.33
N THR A 78 21.52 -12.89 -3.67
CA THR A 78 21.25 -12.82 -2.22
C THR A 78 19.84 -12.30 -2.02
N VAL A 79 18.96 -13.15 -1.49
CA VAL A 79 17.59 -12.79 -1.08
C VAL A 79 17.62 -12.45 0.40
N MET A 80 17.22 -11.23 0.74
CA MET A 80 17.14 -10.70 2.10
C MET A 80 15.67 -10.60 2.50
N LEU A 81 15.22 -11.51 3.38
CA LEU A 81 13.85 -11.57 3.88
C LEU A 81 13.77 -10.88 5.25
N TYR A 82 13.20 -9.68 5.29
CA TYR A 82 12.92 -8.92 6.51
C TYR A 82 11.49 -9.20 6.97
N MET A 83 11.35 -10.13 7.91
CA MET A 83 10.07 -10.73 8.31
C MET A 83 9.68 -10.34 9.72
N VAL A 84 8.75 -9.40 9.82
CA VAL A 84 8.14 -9.03 11.10
C VAL A 84 6.89 -9.87 11.29
N GLY A 85 6.87 -10.70 12.34
CA GLY A 85 5.83 -11.70 12.52
C GLY A 85 4.45 -11.08 12.76
N SER A 86 4.38 -10.01 13.57
CA SER A 86 3.14 -9.38 14.06
C SER A 86 2.08 -10.40 14.51
N ASN A 87 0.82 -9.99 14.55
CA ASN A 87 -0.33 -10.86 14.73
C ASN A 87 -0.58 -11.81 13.53
N LEU A 88 -0.01 -11.51 12.35
CA LEU A 88 -0.02 -12.44 11.23
C LEU A 88 0.64 -13.78 11.59
N GLU A 89 1.62 -13.76 12.49
CA GLU A 89 2.24 -14.95 13.06
C GLU A 89 1.57 -15.40 14.37
N SER A 90 1.41 -14.50 15.36
CA SER A 90 0.94 -14.94 16.70
C SER A 90 -0.52 -15.38 16.72
N GLU A 91 -1.35 -14.91 15.80
CA GLU A 91 -2.76 -15.30 15.70
C GLU A 91 -3.05 -16.22 14.51
N SER A 92 -2.40 -15.98 13.36
CA SER A 92 -2.73 -16.64 12.09
C SER A 92 -1.67 -17.62 11.57
N LYS A 93 -0.46 -17.66 12.16
CA LYS A 93 0.66 -18.55 11.78
C LYS A 93 1.12 -18.45 10.32
N ILE A 94 0.80 -17.37 9.62
CA ILE A 94 1.02 -17.25 8.18
C ILE A 94 2.53 -17.29 7.88
N ALA A 95 3.35 -16.60 8.69
CA ALA A 95 4.79 -16.60 8.51
C ALA A 95 5.40 -17.99 8.71
N THR A 96 4.89 -18.77 9.67
CA THR A 96 5.28 -20.18 9.85
C THR A 96 4.95 -21.03 8.61
N TYR A 97 3.72 -20.98 8.08
CA TYR A 97 3.38 -21.72 6.86
C TYR A 97 4.25 -21.31 5.66
N ASP A 98 4.55 -20.02 5.55
CA ASP A 98 5.41 -19.50 4.50
C ASP A 98 6.86 -20.00 4.60
N LEU A 99 7.45 -20.01 5.79
CA LEU A 99 8.81 -20.50 6.01
C LEU A 99 8.94 -22.02 5.83
N GLU A 100 7.94 -22.80 6.27
CA GLU A 100 7.91 -24.25 6.12
C GLU A 100 7.78 -24.71 4.66
N SER A 101 7.28 -23.84 3.79
CA SER A 101 7.10 -24.12 2.37
C SER A 101 8.40 -24.08 1.54
N ILE A 102 9.46 -23.49 2.10
CA ILE A 102 10.75 -23.33 1.43
C ILE A 102 11.48 -24.67 1.47
N ASP A 103 11.63 -25.27 0.29
CA ASP A 103 12.21 -26.58 0.07
C ASP A 103 13.67 -26.43 -0.37
N VAL A 104 14.58 -26.60 0.59
CA VAL A 104 16.03 -26.44 0.36
C VAL A 104 16.56 -27.35 -0.75
N ASP A 105 16.00 -28.54 -0.95
CA ASP A 105 16.45 -29.48 -1.97
C ASP A 105 16.21 -28.97 -3.40
N LYS A 106 15.35 -27.95 -3.57
CA LYS A 106 15.09 -27.27 -4.85
C LYS A 106 15.91 -26.01 -5.06
N ILE A 107 16.72 -25.62 -4.09
CA ILE A 107 17.48 -24.37 -4.11
C ILE A 107 18.96 -24.65 -4.37
N ASP A 108 19.52 -24.00 -5.40
CA ASP A 108 20.96 -24.03 -5.67
C ASP A 108 21.72 -23.12 -4.68
N LEU A 109 22.04 -23.67 -3.50
CA LEU A 109 22.75 -22.95 -2.42
C LEU A 109 24.18 -22.50 -2.81
N ASP A 110 24.74 -23.00 -3.91
CA ASP A 110 26.04 -22.54 -4.43
C ASP A 110 25.94 -21.18 -5.15
N LYS A 111 24.72 -20.77 -5.49
CA LYS A 111 24.39 -19.61 -6.31
C LYS A 111 23.37 -18.68 -5.65
N MET A 112 22.52 -19.18 -4.77
CA MET A 112 21.54 -18.37 -4.03
C MET A 112 21.82 -18.41 -2.52
N ASN A 113 21.97 -17.21 -1.92
CA ASN A 113 21.92 -17.04 -0.46
C ASN A 113 20.53 -16.56 -0.07
N ILE A 114 19.91 -17.18 0.92
CA ILE A 114 18.68 -16.67 1.54
C ILE A 114 19.00 -16.32 2.99
N LEU A 115 18.83 -15.04 3.32
CA LEU A 115 18.98 -14.49 4.67
C LEU A 115 17.60 -14.14 5.21
N LEU A 116 17.35 -14.46 6.47
CA LEU A 116 16.08 -14.21 7.15
C LEU A 116 16.36 -13.42 8.43
N TYR A 117 15.74 -12.25 8.57
CA TYR A 117 15.77 -11.47 9.80
C TYR A 117 14.37 -11.37 10.40
N THR A 118 14.23 -11.75 11.67
CA THR A 118 12.92 -12.02 12.29
C THR A 118 12.77 -11.32 13.64
N GLY A 119 11.53 -10.94 13.97
CA GLY A 119 11.15 -10.37 15.26
C GLY A 119 9.74 -9.76 15.22
N GLY A 120 9.44 -8.84 16.14
CA GLY A 120 8.22 -8.02 16.15
C GLY A 120 6.89 -8.78 16.22
N THR A 121 6.84 -9.91 16.92
CA THR A 121 5.60 -10.64 17.27
C THR A 121 5.62 -11.06 18.74
N GLU A 122 4.45 -11.37 19.29
CA GLU A 122 4.29 -11.91 20.64
C GLU A 122 4.66 -13.41 20.72
N GLU A 123 4.37 -14.17 19.67
CA GLU A 123 4.58 -15.62 19.61
C GLU A 123 4.89 -16.09 18.20
N TRP A 124 5.99 -16.82 18.04
CA TRP A 124 6.32 -17.64 16.89
C TRP A 124 5.92 -19.10 17.14
N HIS A 125 5.42 -19.75 16.09
CA HIS A 125 4.98 -21.15 16.14
C HIS A 125 5.97 -22.13 15.53
N ASN A 126 7.23 -21.71 15.35
CA ASN A 126 8.28 -22.48 14.67
C ASN A 126 9.64 -22.40 15.42
N PHE A 127 10.75 -22.56 14.70
CA PHE A 127 12.12 -22.54 15.25
C PHE A 127 12.61 -21.15 15.70
N ILE A 128 11.87 -20.08 15.41
CA ILE A 128 12.17 -18.71 15.80
C ILE A 128 11.78 -18.49 17.26
N LYS A 129 12.57 -17.70 17.99
CA LYS A 129 12.32 -17.43 19.41
C LYS A 129 11.51 -16.16 19.60
N ASN A 130 10.66 -16.17 20.63
CA ASN A 130 9.75 -15.05 20.94
C ASN A 130 10.44 -13.88 21.67
N ASP A 131 11.65 -14.06 22.18
CA ASP A 131 12.33 -13.13 23.08
C ASP A 131 13.55 -12.40 22.48
N GLU A 132 13.78 -12.53 21.17
CA GLU A 132 14.94 -11.96 20.47
C GLU A 132 14.61 -11.59 19.01
N ASN A 133 15.43 -10.72 18.43
CA ASN A 133 15.53 -10.60 16.98
C ASN A 133 16.58 -11.61 16.49
N GLY A 134 16.27 -12.35 15.44
CA GLY A 134 17.11 -13.43 14.93
C GLY A 134 17.54 -13.19 13.50
N LEU A 135 18.81 -13.45 13.19
CA LEU A 135 19.35 -13.48 11.84
C LEU A 135 19.72 -14.92 11.49
N TYR A 136 19.19 -15.42 10.39
CA TYR A 136 19.32 -16.78 9.92
C TYR A 136 19.80 -16.82 8.47
N LYS A 137 20.42 -17.94 8.09
CA LYS A 137 20.73 -18.29 6.69
C LYS A 137 20.18 -19.67 6.38
N LEU A 138 19.61 -19.84 5.20
CA LEU A 138 19.25 -21.16 4.69
C LEU A 138 20.52 -21.98 4.35
N THR A 139 20.64 -23.17 4.92
CA THR A 139 21.67 -24.18 4.64
C THR A 139 20.99 -25.50 4.25
N GLU A 140 21.78 -26.52 3.87
CA GLU A 140 21.27 -27.87 3.56
C GLU A 140 20.43 -28.48 4.70
N ASP A 141 20.64 -28.04 5.95
CA ASP A 141 19.92 -28.49 7.14
C ASP A 141 18.72 -27.59 7.51
N GLY A 142 18.37 -26.61 6.66
CA GLY A 142 17.31 -25.62 6.88
C GLY A 142 17.85 -24.27 7.37
N PHE A 143 17.00 -23.46 8.00
CA PHE A 143 17.43 -22.14 8.50
C PHE A 143 18.31 -22.27 9.74
N GLU A 144 19.59 -21.95 9.59
CA GLU A 144 20.55 -21.88 10.68
C GLU A 144 20.71 -20.46 11.20
N LYS A 145 20.65 -20.31 12.52
CA LYS A 145 20.83 -19.01 13.20
C LYS A 145 22.28 -18.57 13.14
N ILE A 146 22.53 -17.42 12.53
CA ILE A 146 23.85 -16.78 12.48
C ILE A 146 24.09 -15.93 13.73
N LYS A 147 23.09 -15.12 14.10
CA LYS A 147 23.18 -14.16 15.20
C LYS A 147 21.81 -13.99 15.83
N SER A 148 21.78 -13.75 17.14
CA SER A 148 20.61 -13.18 17.80
C SER A 148 20.97 -11.88 18.52
N GLU A 149 19.95 -11.05 18.67
CA GLU A 149 20.01 -9.76 19.33
C GLU A 149 18.84 -9.65 20.31
N ASN A 150 18.99 -8.83 21.35
CA ASN A 150 17.83 -8.48 22.17
C ASN A 150 16.73 -7.89 21.28
N LYS A 151 15.45 -7.99 21.71
CA LYS A 151 14.33 -7.39 20.99
C LYS A 151 14.65 -5.96 20.56
N LYS A 152 14.75 -5.76 19.24
CA LYS A 152 14.95 -4.47 18.57
C LYS A 152 13.66 -4.10 17.85
N ASN A 153 13.41 -2.79 17.78
CA ASN A 153 12.34 -2.24 16.96
C ASN A 153 12.60 -2.54 15.48
N MET A 154 11.78 -3.38 14.87
CA MET A 154 11.86 -3.66 13.44
C MET A 154 11.13 -2.64 12.56
N GLY A 155 10.36 -1.75 13.17
CA GLY A 155 9.80 -0.55 12.54
C GLY A 155 10.80 0.61 12.43
N ASP A 156 12.05 0.43 12.85
CA ASP A 156 13.11 1.46 12.86
C ASP A 156 13.99 1.39 11.60
N ALA A 157 14.31 2.56 11.03
CA ALA A 157 15.18 2.70 9.86
C ALA A 157 16.57 2.07 10.08
N ASP A 158 17.15 2.28 11.27
CA ASP A 158 18.48 1.77 11.60
C ASP A 158 18.52 0.23 11.56
N THR A 159 17.45 -0.43 12.03
CA THR A 159 17.34 -1.89 12.04
C THR A 159 17.29 -2.45 10.62
N LEU A 160 16.52 -1.82 9.72
CA LEU A 160 16.48 -2.22 8.31
C LEU A 160 17.84 -1.99 7.63
N GLN A 161 18.48 -0.85 7.87
CA GLN A 161 19.79 -0.53 7.34
C GLN A 161 20.84 -1.57 7.77
N GLU A 162 20.89 -1.92 9.06
CA GLU A 162 21.83 -2.92 9.59
C GLU A 162 21.70 -4.27 8.88
N PHE A 163 20.46 -4.69 8.56
CA PHE A 163 20.22 -5.93 7.84
C PHE A 163 20.67 -5.85 6.37
N LEU A 164 20.37 -4.74 5.69
CA LEU A 164 20.80 -4.50 4.31
C LEU A 164 22.31 -4.51 4.17
N ASP A 165 23.01 -3.77 5.05
CA ASP A 165 24.46 -3.70 5.08
C ASP A 165 25.07 -5.07 5.42
N TYR A 166 24.47 -5.83 6.33
CA TYR A 166 24.92 -7.19 6.64
C TYR A 166 24.87 -8.10 5.41
N GLY A 167 23.74 -8.10 4.68
CA GLY A 167 23.58 -8.92 3.47
C GLY A 167 24.61 -8.54 2.40
N TYR A 168 24.79 -7.25 2.17
CA TYR A 168 25.75 -6.74 1.19
C TYR A 168 27.21 -7.06 1.57
N ASP A 169 27.62 -6.79 2.80
CA ASP A 169 29.02 -6.92 3.24
C ASP A 169 29.48 -8.39 3.36
N ASN A 170 28.56 -9.32 3.64
CA ASN A 170 28.90 -10.73 3.89
C ASN A 170 28.66 -11.66 2.69
N TYR A 171 27.80 -11.28 1.74
CA TYR A 171 27.38 -12.15 0.63
C TYR A 171 27.46 -11.42 -0.71
N GLU A 172 28.65 -11.42 -1.30
CA GLU A 172 28.93 -10.78 -2.59
C GLU A 172 28.28 -11.56 -3.76
N THR A 173 27.24 -10.97 -4.37
CA THR A 173 26.45 -11.58 -5.44
C THR A 173 26.13 -10.59 -6.56
N GLN A 174 25.64 -11.10 -7.70
CA GLN A 174 25.24 -10.26 -8.82
C GLN A 174 23.91 -9.56 -8.56
N TYR A 175 22.96 -10.26 -7.94
CA TYR A 175 21.65 -9.72 -7.61
C TYR A 175 21.42 -9.70 -6.10
N TYR A 176 20.88 -8.59 -5.61
CA TYR A 176 20.38 -8.45 -4.24
C TYR A 176 18.89 -8.18 -4.30
N ASP A 177 18.08 -9.02 -3.66
CA ASP A 177 16.63 -8.85 -3.60
C ASP A 177 16.23 -8.67 -2.14
N LEU A 178 15.34 -7.71 -1.89
CA LEU A 178 14.77 -7.47 -0.56
C LEU A 178 13.30 -7.88 -0.58
N ILE A 179 12.90 -8.72 0.37
CA ILE A 179 11.50 -9.03 0.66
C ILE A 179 11.14 -8.36 1.99
N LEU A 180 10.18 -7.45 1.95
CA LEU A 180 9.54 -6.83 3.11
C LEU A 180 8.24 -7.60 3.41
N TYR A 181 8.15 -8.24 4.57
CA TYR A 181 7.03 -9.12 4.93
C TYR A 181 6.36 -8.64 6.22
N ASN A 182 5.11 -8.14 6.10
CA ASN A 182 4.21 -7.78 7.21
C ASN A 182 2.88 -7.15 6.69
N HIS A 183 2.16 -6.43 7.56
CA HIS A 183 1.20 -5.39 7.21
C HIS A 183 1.78 -4.28 6.33
N GLY A 184 0.90 -3.67 5.53
CA GLY A 184 1.21 -2.50 4.71
C GLY A 184 0.14 -1.41 4.87
N GLY A 185 0.47 -0.21 4.38
CA GLY A 185 -0.37 0.97 4.61
C GLY A 185 -0.27 2.05 3.54
N ALA A 186 0.06 1.69 2.30
CA ALA A 186 0.28 2.65 1.21
C ALA A 186 1.28 3.74 1.61
N ILE A 187 0.86 5.00 1.54
CA ILE A 187 1.67 6.18 1.92
C ILE A 187 2.05 6.22 3.41
N GLN A 188 1.36 5.46 4.26
CA GLN A 188 1.71 5.35 5.68
C GLN A 188 2.98 4.52 5.91
N GLY A 189 3.42 3.76 4.90
CA GLY A 189 4.56 2.86 5.00
C GLY A 189 4.14 1.39 5.14
N ALA A 190 4.95 0.60 5.85
CA ALA A 190 4.75 -0.83 6.06
C ALA A 190 5.52 -1.32 7.28
N ILE A 191 5.48 -2.63 7.55
CA ILE A 191 6.33 -3.29 8.55
C ILE A 191 6.02 -2.82 9.98
N TYR A 192 4.82 -3.16 10.45
CA TYR A 192 4.37 -2.90 11.81
C TYR A 192 4.91 -3.89 12.85
N ASP A 193 5.75 -3.42 13.77
CA ASP A 193 6.29 -4.21 14.86
C ASP A 193 5.34 -4.20 16.06
N ASP A 194 4.73 -5.34 16.36
CA ASP A 194 3.73 -5.44 17.44
C ASP A 194 4.30 -5.18 18.84
N PHE A 195 5.60 -5.42 19.03
CA PHE A 195 6.22 -5.27 20.34
C PHE A 195 6.48 -3.80 20.66
N THR A 196 6.87 -3.02 19.65
CA THR A 196 7.19 -1.60 19.81
C THR A 196 6.06 -0.66 19.38
N LYS A 197 5.04 -1.20 18.70
CA LYS A 197 3.89 -0.47 18.14
C LYS A 197 4.35 0.65 17.21
N ASP A 198 5.33 0.31 16.37
CA ASP A 198 5.99 1.20 15.43
C ASP A 198 5.97 0.61 14.01
N ASN A 199 6.06 1.46 13.00
CA ASN A 199 6.09 1.05 11.60
C ASN A 199 7.12 1.84 10.79
N LEU A 200 7.69 1.22 9.77
CA LEU A 200 8.56 1.93 8.83
C LEU A 200 7.69 2.83 7.94
N SER A 201 7.79 4.15 8.14
CA SER A 201 7.20 5.12 7.23
C SER A 201 8.00 5.22 5.93
N LEU A 202 7.45 5.91 4.92
CA LEU A 202 8.19 6.20 3.68
C LEU A 202 9.49 6.98 3.92
N ASN A 203 9.52 7.85 4.95
CA ASN A 203 10.74 8.56 5.32
C ASN A 203 11.77 7.62 5.95
N ASP A 204 11.33 6.68 6.78
CA ASP A 204 12.23 5.71 7.43
C ASP A 204 12.83 4.74 6.40
N PHE A 205 12.04 4.32 5.38
CA PHE A 205 12.58 3.58 4.24
C PHE A 205 13.63 4.39 3.48
N SER A 206 13.37 5.66 3.19
CA SER A 206 14.33 6.54 2.52
C SER A 206 15.62 6.67 3.35
N GLU A 207 15.50 6.90 4.66
CA GLU A 207 16.63 7.04 5.57
C GLU A 207 17.47 5.75 5.65
N ALA A 208 16.82 4.59 5.81
CA ALA A 208 17.50 3.31 5.84
C ALA A 208 18.27 3.03 4.54
N LEU A 209 17.67 3.32 3.38
CA LEU A 209 18.29 3.10 2.08
C LEU A 209 19.41 4.11 1.79
N ASP A 210 19.22 5.39 2.13
CA ASP A 210 20.24 6.44 1.99
C ASP A 210 21.52 6.13 2.78
N ASN A 211 21.35 5.54 3.96
CA ASN A 211 22.47 5.18 4.82
C ASN A 211 23.06 3.79 4.50
N SER A 212 22.40 3.00 3.66
CA SER A 212 22.84 1.66 3.25
C SER A 212 23.91 1.68 2.15
N LYS A 213 24.41 0.50 1.76
CA LYS A 213 25.27 0.35 0.56
C LYS A 213 24.54 0.45 -0.78
N PHE A 214 23.21 0.44 -0.79
CA PHE A 214 22.44 0.50 -2.03
C PHE A 214 22.25 1.95 -2.49
N ASN A 215 22.38 2.22 -3.79
CA ASN A 215 22.26 3.55 -4.40
C ASN A 215 22.17 3.43 -5.93
N GLU A 216 22.13 4.55 -6.65
CA GLU A 216 21.97 4.57 -8.11
C GLU A 216 22.98 3.70 -8.90
N LYS A 217 24.17 3.45 -8.34
CA LYS A 217 25.23 2.63 -8.98
C LYS A 217 25.24 1.18 -8.53
N ASN A 218 24.60 0.88 -7.41
CA ASN A 218 24.56 -0.42 -6.77
C ASN A 218 23.15 -0.64 -6.23
N LYS A 219 22.22 -0.95 -7.13
CA LYS A 219 20.81 -1.09 -6.80
C LYS A 219 20.50 -2.51 -6.36
N LEU A 220 19.49 -2.65 -5.49
CA LEU A 220 18.72 -3.87 -5.38
C LEU A 220 18.18 -4.26 -6.76
N ASN A 221 18.24 -5.54 -7.08
CA ASN A 221 17.60 -6.08 -8.26
C ASN A 221 16.08 -5.97 -8.13
N THR A 222 15.52 -6.45 -7.02
CA THR A 222 14.09 -6.26 -6.72
C THR A 222 13.88 -5.81 -5.27
N ILE A 223 12.85 -5.00 -5.07
CA ILE A 223 12.18 -4.83 -3.79
C ILE A 223 10.79 -5.44 -3.91
N LEU A 224 10.51 -6.43 -3.08
CA LEU A 224 9.24 -7.14 -3.01
C LEU A 224 8.55 -6.81 -1.71
N PHE A 225 7.37 -6.22 -1.81
CA PHE A 225 6.48 -5.98 -0.69
C PHE A 225 5.49 -7.13 -0.58
N ARG A 226 5.73 -8.08 0.32
CA ARG A 226 4.70 -9.01 0.80
C ARG A 226 3.91 -8.32 1.90
N THR A 227 3.25 -7.25 1.49
CA THR A 227 2.46 -6.35 2.34
C THR A 227 1.28 -5.81 1.52
N CYS A 228 0.35 -5.16 2.21
CA CYS A 228 -0.85 -4.60 1.59
C CYS A 228 -0.63 -3.17 1.08
N LEU A 229 -1.28 -2.81 -0.03
CA LEU A 229 -1.43 -1.44 -0.50
C LEU A 229 -0.12 -0.69 -0.86
N ASN A 230 1.03 -1.35 -0.94
CA ASN A 230 2.32 -0.69 -1.25
C ASN A 230 2.65 -0.62 -2.75
N GLY A 231 1.76 -1.07 -3.64
CA GLY A 231 1.83 -0.86 -5.08
C GLY A 231 1.43 0.57 -5.47
N THR A 232 2.19 1.56 -5.01
CA THR A 232 1.88 2.98 -5.21
C THR A 232 3.05 3.73 -5.84
N ILE A 233 2.77 4.82 -6.56
CA ILE A 233 3.82 5.67 -7.14
C ILE A 233 4.68 6.35 -6.07
N GLU A 234 4.13 6.62 -4.89
CA GLU A 234 4.83 7.18 -3.73
C GLU A 234 5.90 6.21 -3.21
N VAL A 235 5.54 4.93 -3.06
CA VAL A 235 6.50 3.87 -2.71
C VAL A 235 7.53 3.73 -3.84
N ALA A 236 7.08 3.70 -5.10
CA ALA A 236 7.97 3.62 -6.25
C ALA A 236 9.01 4.76 -6.27
N ASN A 237 8.61 5.99 -5.93
CA ASN A 237 9.48 7.15 -5.85
C ASN A 237 10.57 7.01 -4.77
N VAL A 238 10.22 6.48 -3.59
CA VAL A 238 11.20 6.24 -2.50
C VAL A 238 12.24 5.21 -2.93
N PHE A 239 11.84 4.13 -3.60
CA PHE A 239 12.75 3.03 -3.94
C PHE A 239 13.48 3.21 -5.28
N ALA A 240 13.02 4.11 -6.16
CA ALA A 240 13.60 4.29 -7.49
C ALA A 240 15.11 4.56 -7.53
N PRO A 241 15.72 5.30 -6.58
CA PRO A 241 17.17 5.46 -6.53
C PRO A 241 17.93 4.20 -6.12
N TYR A 242 17.28 3.24 -5.45
CA TYR A 242 17.95 2.13 -4.76
C TYR A 242 17.59 0.74 -5.32
N ALA A 243 16.55 0.61 -6.14
CA ALA A 243 16.11 -0.65 -6.72
C ALA A 243 15.78 -0.52 -8.23
N ASN A 244 15.85 -1.64 -8.96
CA ASN A 244 15.47 -1.69 -10.37
C ASN A 244 13.97 -1.98 -10.56
N TYR A 245 13.42 -2.91 -9.78
CA TYR A 245 12.00 -3.30 -9.87
C TYR A 245 11.32 -3.31 -8.51
N LEU A 246 10.07 -2.86 -8.48
CA LEU A 246 9.16 -2.98 -7.36
C LEU A 246 8.12 -4.05 -7.65
N ILE A 247 7.90 -4.97 -6.72
CA ILE A 247 6.87 -6.00 -6.79
C ILE A 247 5.91 -5.74 -5.62
N ALA A 248 4.70 -5.31 -5.89
CA ALA A 248 3.77 -4.88 -4.84
C ALA A 248 2.29 -4.95 -5.29
N SER A 249 1.38 -4.96 -4.32
CA SER A 249 -0.07 -4.96 -4.53
C SER A 249 -0.65 -3.56 -4.31
N GLU A 250 -1.53 -3.10 -5.21
CA GLU A 250 -2.32 -1.88 -4.98
C GLU A 250 -3.40 -2.09 -3.91
N GLU A 251 -3.81 -3.35 -3.66
CA GLU A 251 -4.89 -3.74 -2.76
C GLU A 251 -4.40 -4.51 -1.53
N VAL A 252 -5.31 -4.71 -0.57
CA VAL A 252 -5.16 -5.66 0.54
C VAL A 252 -4.84 -7.06 0.01
N THR A 253 -3.72 -7.60 0.50
CA THR A 253 -3.29 -8.97 0.21
C THR A 253 -3.83 -9.93 1.25
N ASN A 254 -4.00 -11.19 0.86
CA ASN A 254 -4.58 -12.22 1.71
C ASN A 254 -3.55 -13.30 2.03
N GLY A 255 -3.63 -13.84 3.24
CA GLY A 255 -2.91 -15.04 3.66
C GLY A 255 -3.85 -16.06 4.30
N GLY A 256 -3.28 -17.20 4.69
CA GLY A 256 -4.01 -18.31 5.29
C GLY A 256 -3.08 -19.47 5.58
N ASP A 257 -3.60 -20.69 5.52
CA ASP A 257 -2.87 -21.95 5.70
C ASP A 257 -2.15 -22.45 4.42
N SER A 258 -2.11 -21.62 3.37
CA SER A 258 -1.34 -21.82 2.15
C SER A 258 -0.20 -20.80 2.06
N SER A 259 0.85 -21.10 1.28
CA SER A 259 2.08 -20.32 1.22
C SER A 259 2.31 -19.64 -0.14
N VAL A 260 2.93 -18.46 -0.09
CA VAL A 260 3.47 -17.73 -1.23
C VAL A 260 5.00 -17.85 -1.35
N LEU A 261 5.74 -18.01 -0.24
CA LEU A 261 7.22 -17.99 -0.24
C LEU A 261 7.88 -19.20 -0.91
N ASN A 262 7.13 -20.29 -1.15
CA ASN A 262 7.57 -21.42 -1.97
C ASN A 262 7.96 -21.05 -3.41
N PHE A 263 7.66 -19.84 -3.91
CA PHE A 263 8.18 -19.36 -5.19
C PHE A 263 9.72 -19.37 -5.23
N LEU A 264 10.38 -19.24 -4.07
CA LEU A 264 11.85 -19.32 -3.96
C LEU A 264 12.40 -20.68 -4.41
N ASN A 265 11.58 -21.75 -4.33
CA ASN A 265 11.92 -23.08 -4.79
C ASN A 265 11.98 -23.17 -6.32
N ASP A 266 11.36 -22.21 -7.01
CA ASP A 266 11.27 -22.16 -8.47
C ASP A 266 12.26 -21.15 -9.08
N VAL A 267 13.04 -20.41 -8.26
CA VAL A 267 13.98 -19.37 -8.75
C VAL A 267 15.20 -20.02 -9.39
N GLU A 268 15.48 -19.61 -10.63
CA GLU A 268 16.63 -20.06 -11.40
C GLU A 268 17.74 -18.99 -11.42
N ASN A 269 18.99 -19.41 -11.53
CA ASN A 269 20.15 -18.50 -11.58
C ASN A 269 20.11 -17.53 -12.78
N THR A 270 19.34 -17.85 -13.82
CA THR A 270 19.15 -17.00 -15.00
C THR A 270 18.01 -15.99 -14.86
N ASP A 271 17.19 -16.09 -13.82
CA ASP A 271 16.09 -15.15 -13.62
C ASP A 271 16.65 -13.74 -13.36
N ASP A 272 16.10 -12.77 -14.07
CA ASP A 272 16.29 -11.36 -13.75
C ASP A 272 15.25 -10.92 -12.69
N GLY A 273 15.11 -9.61 -12.45
CA GLY A 273 14.09 -9.09 -11.54
C GLY A 273 12.65 -9.28 -12.02
N ILE A 274 12.43 -9.36 -13.34
CA ILE A 274 11.11 -9.49 -13.95
C ILE A 274 10.60 -10.92 -13.74
N GLU A 275 11.40 -11.91 -14.10
CA GLU A 275 11.03 -13.32 -13.94
C GLU A 275 10.93 -13.70 -12.46
N TYR A 276 11.79 -13.16 -11.60
CA TYR A 276 11.66 -13.30 -10.15
C TYR A 276 10.30 -12.77 -9.64
N GLY A 277 9.91 -11.57 -10.06
CA GLY A 277 8.62 -10.98 -9.71
C GLY A 277 7.44 -11.78 -10.22
N LYS A 278 7.48 -12.25 -11.48
CA LYS A 278 6.43 -13.11 -12.04
C LYS A 278 6.29 -14.43 -11.29
N LYS A 279 7.40 -15.07 -10.88
CA LYS A 279 7.37 -16.30 -10.09
C LYS A 279 6.68 -16.08 -8.74
N PHE A 280 6.97 -14.98 -8.05
CA PHE A 280 6.25 -14.60 -6.84
C PHE A 280 4.75 -14.41 -7.10
N ILE A 281 4.39 -13.65 -8.14
CA ILE A 281 2.98 -13.38 -8.46
C ILE A 281 2.23 -14.65 -8.83
N SER A 282 2.84 -15.54 -9.62
CA SER A 282 2.26 -16.86 -9.93
C SER A 282 2.09 -17.72 -8.68
N SER A 283 3.00 -17.61 -7.69
CA SER A 283 2.82 -18.33 -6.43
C SER A 283 1.69 -17.75 -5.60
N TYR A 284 1.55 -16.44 -5.58
CA TYR A 284 0.43 -15.78 -4.90
C TYR A 284 -0.91 -16.11 -5.58
N GLU A 285 -0.95 -16.15 -6.91
CA GLU A 285 -2.14 -16.60 -7.66
C GLU A 285 -2.55 -18.02 -7.24
N ARG A 286 -1.60 -18.96 -7.16
CA ARG A 286 -1.87 -20.33 -6.65
C ARG A 286 -2.39 -20.34 -5.22
N GLN A 287 -1.75 -19.57 -4.32
CA GLN A 287 -2.21 -19.44 -2.94
C GLN A 287 -3.67 -18.98 -2.88
N ILE A 288 -4.04 -17.97 -3.69
CA ILE A 288 -5.40 -17.46 -3.70
C ILE A 288 -6.38 -18.42 -4.38
N ASP A 289 -5.98 -19.16 -5.41
CA ASP A 289 -6.82 -20.20 -6.00
C ASP A 289 -7.10 -21.35 -5.02
N GLU A 290 -6.19 -21.63 -4.09
CA GLU A 290 -6.40 -22.60 -3.00
C GLU A 290 -7.32 -22.06 -1.90
N LEU A 291 -7.10 -20.81 -1.46
CA LEU A 291 -7.85 -20.20 -0.35
C LEU A 291 -9.23 -19.66 -0.75
N ASP A 292 -9.38 -19.17 -1.98
CA ASP A 292 -10.60 -18.60 -2.56
C ASP A 292 -10.87 -19.21 -3.95
N PRO A 293 -11.18 -20.53 -4.01
CA PRO A 293 -11.28 -21.28 -5.26
C PRO A 293 -12.41 -20.83 -6.18
N PHE A 294 -13.36 -20.05 -5.65
CA PHE A 294 -14.46 -19.50 -6.43
C PHE A 294 -14.19 -18.06 -6.91
N GLY A 295 -13.12 -17.41 -6.41
CA GLY A 295 -12.69 -16.08 -6.83
C GLY A 295 -13.63 -14.95 -6.41
N TYR A 296 -14.22 -15.10 -5.24
CA TYR A 296 -15.31 -14.26 -4.74
C TYR A 296 -14.98 -13.58 -3.43
N GLY A 297 -14.14 -14.21 -2.62
CA GLY A 297 -13.80 -13.72 -1.29
C GLY A 297 -12.78 -12.59 -1.28
N THR A 298 -12.01 -12.45 -2.35
CA THR A 298 -10.84 -11.57 -2.40
C THR A 298 -10.74 -10.79 -3.70
N MET A 299 -10.00 -9.68 -3.67
CA MET A 299 -9.63 -8.89 -4.84
C MET A 299 -8.11 -8.86 -5.01
N PRO A 300 -7.47 -10.02 -5.26
CA PRO A 300 -6.03 -10.13 -5.27
C PRO A 300 -5.45 -9.44 -6.52
N MET A 301 -4.29 -8.82 -6.33
CA MET A 301 -3.51 -8.25 -7.41
C MET A 301 -2.05 -8.12 -6.98
N TYR A 302 -1.16 -8.11 -7.96
CA TYR A 302 0.24 -7.70 -7.82
C TYR A 302 0.77 -7.27 -9.18
N SER A 303 1.71 -6.34 -9.16
CA SER A 303 2.43 -5.90 -10.34
C SER A 303 3.94 -5.98 -10.18
N VAL A 304 4.65 -5.96 -11.30
CA VAL A 304 6.08 -5.68 -11.39
C VAL A 304 6.23 -4.32 -12.07
N ILE A 305 6.83 -3.36 -11.37
CA ILE A 305 7.02 -1.98 -11.81
C ILE A 305 8.51 -1.73 -12.05
N ASP A 306 8.86 -1.26 -13.25
CA ASP A 306 10.21 -0.81 -13.61
C ASP A 306 10.46 0.59 -13.04
N LEU A 307 11.23 0.62 -11.95
CA LEU A 307 11.53 1.85 -11.21
C LEU A 307 12.41 2.82 -12.00
N THR A 308 13.10 2.36 -13.05
CA THR A 308 13.90 3.24 -13.90
C THR A 308 13.05 4.16 -14.77
N LYS A 309 11.76 3.83 -14.96
CA LYS A 309 10.81 4.59 -15.77
C LYS A 309 9.94 5.55 -14.95
N VAL A 310 9.88 5.37 -13.63
CA VAL A 310 9.03 6.15 -12.71
C VAL A 310 9.31 7.66 -12.80
N LYS A 311 10.56 8.07 -13.00
CA LYS A 311 10.90 9.48 -13.20
C LYS A 311 10.13 10.11 -14.38
N LYS A 312 10.05 9.41 -15.52
CA LYS A 312 9.32 9.89 -16.70
C LYS A 312 7.81 9.98 -16.42
N VAL A 313 7.27 9.02 -15.67
CA VAL A 313 5.86 9.04 -15.24
C VAL A 313 5.58 10.30 -14.41
N ASN A 314 6.41 10.62 -13.41
CA ASN A 314 6.22 11.82 -12.60
C ASN A 314 6.33 13.12 -13.41
N GLU A 315 7.32 13.23 -14.31
CA GLU A 315 7.47 14.42 -15.16
C GLU A 315 6.22 14.67 -16.02
N LEU A 316 5.67 13.61 -16.62
CA LEU A 316 4.45 13.68 -17.42
C LEU A 316 3.19 13.90 -16.57
N LEU A 317 3.12 13.30 -15.39
CA LEU A 317 2.04 13.51 -14.41
C LEU A 317 1.96 14.98 -14.02
N ASP A 318 3.10 15.57 -13.66
CA ASP A 318 3.18 16.97 -13.27
C ASP A 318 2.75 17.89 -14.43
N GLU A 319 3.24 17.66 -15.65
CA GLU A 319 2.80 18.41 -16.82
C GLU A 319 1.29 18.30 -17.07
N PHE A 320 0.73 17.10 -16.96
CA PHE A 320 -0.69 16.85 -17.16
C PHE A 320 -1.54 17.59 -16.12
N ILE A 321 -1.13 17.54 -14.85
CA ILE A 321 -1.87 18.12 -13.73
C ILE A 321 -1.80 19.65 -13.74
N GLU A 322 -0.69 20.26 -14.18
CA GLU A 322 -0.60 21.71 -14.42
C GLU A 322 -1.61 22.20 -15.48
N GLY A 323 -2.03 21.32 -16.38
CA GLY A 323 -3.04 21.61 -17.39
C GLY A 323 -4.47 21.72 -16.83
N ILE A 324 -4.73 21.27 -15.60
CA ILE A 324 -6.05 21.21 -14.99
C ILE A 324 -6.35 22.49 -14.19
N ASP A 325 -7.43 23.19 -14.53
CA ASP A 325 -8.00 24.21 -13.64
C ASP A 325 -8.90 23.55 -12.59
N LEU A 326 -8.30 23.19 -11.45
CA LEU A 326 -9.01 22.52 -10.37
C LEU A 326 -10.15 23.38 -9.78
N LYS A 327 -10.05 24.71 -9.78
CA LYS A 327 -11.11 25.55 -9.18
C LYS A 327 -12.34 25.59 -10.07
N GLU A 328 -12.13 25.66 -11.37
CA GLU A 328 -13.20 25.66 -12.36
C GLU A 328 -13.92 24.30 -12.38
N ASN A 329 -13.18 23.20 -12.29
CA ASN A 329 -13.68 21.84 -12.50
C ASN A 329 -13.84 21.03 -11.20
N TYR A 330 -13.78 21.67 -10.03
CA TYR A 330 -13.71 20.99 -8.73
C TYR A 330 -14.81 19.94 -8.52
N GLY A 331 -16.07 20.33 -8.77
CA GLY A 331 -17.21 19.45 -8.53
C GLY A 331 -17.20 18.20 -9.40
N ASP A 332 -16.74 18.31 -10.65
CA ASP A 332 -16.69 17.19 -11.59
C ASP A 332 -15.52 16.25 -11.27
N ILE A 333 -14.36 16.82 -10.89
CA ILE A 333 -13.21 16.04 -10.40
C ILE A 333 -13.58 15.27 -9.12
N VAL A 334 -14.33 15.89 -8.20
CA VAL A 334 -14.83 15.21 -7.00
C VAL A 334 -15.76 14.04 -7.37
N ARG A 335 -16.67 14.25 -8.32
CA ARG A 335 -17.56 13.18 -8.81
C ARG A 335 -16.79 12.05 -9.48
N ILE A 336 -15.78 12.34 -10.30
CA ILE A 336 -14.87 11.33 -10.85
C ILE A 336 -14.23 10.54 -9.73
N ARG A 337 -13.58 11.22 -8.78
CA ARG A 337 -12.88 10.60 -7.66
C ARG A 337 -13.78 9.70 -6.80
N SER A 338 -15.04 10.11 -6.61
CA SER A 338 -16.05 9.35 -5.86
C SER A 338 -16.51 8.05 -6.53
N ASN A 339 -16.29 7.92 -7.85
CA ASN A 339 -16.68 6.76 -8.65
C ASN A 339 -15.49 5.89 -9.09
N LEU A 340 -14.25 6.30 -8.78
CA LEU A 340 -13.09 5.45 -8.96
C LEU A 340 -13.04 4.35 -7.90
N TYR A 341 -12.51 3.18 -8.29
CA TYR A 341 -12.23 2.10 -7.35
C TYR A 341 -11.27 2.58 -6.26
N GLN A 342 -11.67 2.42 -5.00
CA GLN A 342 -10.88 2.77 -3.84
C GLN A 342 -10.19 1.53 -3.27
N TYR A 343 -8.86 1.54 -3.25
CA TYR A 343 -8.08 0.48 -2.59
C TYR A 343 -8.10 0.61 -1.06
N GLY A 344 -8.00 -0.51 -0.35
CA GLY A 344 -7.94 -0.56 1.11
C GLY A 344 -9.25 -0.19 1.80
N TYR A 345 -10.36 -0.08 1.06
CA TYR A 345 -11.67 0.28 1.60
C TYR A 345 -12.39 -0.94 2.18
N THR A 346 -11.95 -1.36 3.36
CA THR A 346 -12.48 -2.55 4.03
C THR A 346 -13.78 -2.30 4.81
N SER A 347 -14.07 -1.04 5.17
CA SER A 347 -15.33 -0.67 5.81
C SER A 347 -15.62 0.83 5.65
N PHE A 348 -16.84 1.27 6.02
CA PHE A 348 -17.13 2.70 6.11
C PHE A 348 -16.29 3.44 7.17
N ALA A 349 -15.67 2.72 8.11
CA ALA A 349 -14.85 3.31 9.17
C ALA A 349 -13.39 3.49 8.74
N VAL A 350 -12.87 2.62 7.87
CA VAL A 350 -11.50 2.67 7.36
C VAL A 350 -11.49 3.46 6.05
N LYS A 351 -11.20 4.76 6.16
CA LYS A 351 -11.20 5.72 5.05
C LYS A 351 -9.81 6.26 4.73
N ASP A 352 -8.77 5.69 5.33
CA ASP A 352 -7.55 6.45 5.59
C ASP A 352 -6.56 6.41 4.44
N TYR A 353 -6.54 5.37 3.60
CA TYR A 353 -5.55 5.24 2.52
C TYR A 353 -5.82 6.15 1.32
N ASP A 354 -7.08 6.22 0.88
CA ASP A 354 -7.53 7.14 -0.18
C ASP A 354 -6.73 7.06 -1.50
N THR A 355 -6.19 5.88 -1.82
CA THR A 355 -5.53 5.58 -3.10
C THR A 355 -6.50 5.08 -4.16
N VAL A 356 -6.23 5.43 -5.42
CA VAL A 356 -6.95 4.98 -6.62
C VAL A 356 -5.94 4.57 -7.69
N ASP A 357 -6.38 3.83 -8.70
CA ASP A 357 -5.52 3.47 -9.82
C ASP A 357 -5.04 4.72 -10.57
N LEU A 358 -3.73 4.83 -10.82
CA LEU A 358 -3.15 6.01 -11.48
C LEU A 358 -3.58 6.10 -12.95
N TYR A 359 -3.63 4.99 -13.67
CA TYR A 359 -4.02 4.98 -15.08
C TYR A 359 -5.47 5.43 -15.25
N GLU A 360 -6.41 4.81 -14.51
CA GLU A 360 -7.84 5.17 -14.55
C GLU A 360 -8.05 6.63 -14.11
N LEU A 361 -7.34 7.09 -13.07
CA LEU A 361 -7.44 8.49 -12.66
C LEU A 361 -7.08 9.43 -13.81
N ILE A 362 -5.97 9.18 -14.50
CA ILE A 362 -5.50 10.03 -15.60
C ILE A 362 -6.39 9.92 -16.84
N ASP A 363 -6.91 8.73 -17.14
CA ASP A 363 -7.89 8.53 -18.20
C ASP A 363 -9.14 9.40 -17.96
N LYS A 364 -9.74 9.30 -16.77
CA LYS A 364 -10.97 10.06 -16.45
C LYS A 364 -10.75 11.56 -16.32
N LEU A 365 -9.57 12.00 -15.91
CA LEU A 365 -9.23 13.43 -15.84
C LEU A 365 -8.86 14.04 -17.20
N GLY A 366 -8.71 13.23 -18.26
CA GLY A 366 -8.18 13.66 -19.56
C GLY A 366 -8.87 14.88 -20.16
N GLU A 367 -10.20 14.97 -20.07
CA GLU A 367 -10.98 16.08 -20.64
C GLU A 367 -10.80 17.42 -19.89
N TYR A 368 -10.28 17.38 -18.66
CA TYR A 368 -10.10 18.57 -17.81
C TYR A 368 -8.69 19.16 -17.91
N SER A 369 -7.74 18.44 -18.51
CA SER A 369 -6.40 18.95 -18.75
C SER A 369 -6.28 19.60 -20.13
N LYS A 370 -5.51 20.69 -20.19
CA LYS A 370 -5.06 21.29 -21.46
C LYS A 370 -3.96 20.47 -22.15
N LYS A 371 -3.41 19.45 -21.49
CA LYS A 371 -2.42 18.53 -22.01
C LYS A 371 -3.11 17.21 -22.37
N ASP A 372 -2.73 16.63 -23.51
CA ASP A 372 -3.17 15.28 -23.88
C ASP A 372 -2.63 14.26 -22.88
N ASN A 373 -3.45 13.31 -22.45
CA ASN A 373 -3.07 12.29 -21.47
C ASN A 373 -2.38 11.07 -22.10
N LYS A 374 -2.42 10.93 -23.43
CA LYS A 374 -1.91 9.74 -24.12
C LYS A 374 -0.47 9.37 -23.77
N GLU A 375 0.46 10.34 -23.79
CA GLU A 375 1.87 10.05 -23.52
C GLU A 375 2.09 9.62 -22.06
N LEU A 376 1.31 10.16 -21.13
CA LEU A 376 1.33 9.76 -19.72
C LEU A 376 0.78 8.35 -19.52
N LEU A 377 -0.36 8.03 -20.15
CA LEU A 377 -0.94 6.68 -20.12
C LEU A 377 0.04 5.64 -20.69
N ASP A 378 0.62 5.90 -21.86
CA ASP A 378 1.63 5.02 -22.48
C ASP A 378 2.87 4.88 -21.56
N ALA A 379 3.28 5.93 -20.83
CA ALA A 379 4.40 5.88 -19.89
C ALA A 379 4.10 5.08 -18.61
N ILE A 380 2.86 5.11 -18.11
CA ILE A 380 2.40 4.30 -16.98
C ILE A 380 2.43 2.82 -17.38
N GLU A 381 1.85 2.46 -18.52
CA GLU A 381 1.90 1.09 -19.05
C GLU A 381 3.34 0.60 -19.27
N ASP A 382 4.21 1.45 -19.80
CA ASP A 382 5.63 1.12 -19.97
C ASP A 382 6.32 0.85 -18.62
N ALA A 383 5.94 1.55 -17.54
CA ALA A 383 6.49 1.35 -16.21
C ALA A 383 5.95 0.07 -15.55
N VAL A 384 4.67 -0.25 -15.73
CA VAL A 384 4.05 -1.48 -15.20
C VAL A 384 4.26 -2.63 -16.18
N ILE A 385 5.42 -3.27 -16.10
CA ILE A 385 5.85 -4.30 -17.06
C ILE A 385 5.16 -5.66 -16.92
N TYR A 386 4.51 -5.91 -15.77
CA TYR A 386 3.63 -7.06 -15.56
C TYR A 386 2.57 -6.70 -14.51
N ASN A 387 1.31 -7.05 -14.78
CA ASN A 387 0.20 -6.83 -13.86
C ASN A 387 -0.73 -8.06 -13.87
N TRP A 388 -1.02 -8.59 -12.69
CA TRP A 388 -2.05 -9.59 -12.48
C TRP A 388 -3.07 -9.03 -11.49
N SER A 389 -4.35 -9.01 -11.87
CA SER A 389 -5.42 -8.50 -11.03
C SER A 389 -6.74 -9.19 -11.36
N ARG A 390 -7.57 -9.45 -10.34
CA ARG A 390 -8.98 -9.83 -10.52
C ARG A 390 -9.92 -8.62 -10.63
N GLN A 391 -9.39 -7.41 -10.50
CA GLN A 391 -10.10 -6.15 -10.66
C GLN A 391 -9.70 -5.46 -11.97
N LYS A 392 -10.67 -5.22 -12.86
CA LYS A 392 -10.41 -4.78 -14.25
C LYS A 392 -9.87 -3.36 -14.33
N GLU A 393 -10.26 -2.53 -13.38
CA GLU A 393 -9.87 -1.13 -13.25
C GLU A 393 -8.49 -0.95 -12.58
N SER A 394 -7.79 -2.04 -12.25
CA SER A 394 -6.45 -2.02 -11.63
C SER A 394 -5.36 -2.29 -12.66
N HIS A 395 -4.54 -1.29 -12.92
CA HIS A 395 -3.47 -1.28 -13.93
C HIS A 395 -2.08 -1.41 -13.31
N GLY A 396 -1.99 -1.72 -12.02
CA GLY A 396 -0.77 -2.17 -11.34
C GLY A 396 0.00 -1.06 -10.61
N MET A 397 -0.48 0.19 -10.59
CA MET A 397 0.15 1.26 -9.83
C MET A 397 -0.89 2.30 -9.38
N SER A 398 -1.06 2.41 -8.07
CA SER A 398 -2.00 3.35 -7.45
C SER A 398 -1.34 4.68 -7.07
N ILE A 399 -2.17 5.68 -6.77
CA ILE A 399 -1.77 7.00 -6.29
C ILE A 399 -2.76 7.52 -5.25
N TYR A 400 -2.28 8.22 -4.24
CA TYR A 400 -3.12 8.90 -3.26
C TYR A 400 -3.84 10.09 -3.88
N PHE A 401 -5.17 10.05 -3.84
CA PHE A 401 -6.00 11.21 -4.17
C PHE A 401 -7.02 11.43 -3.04
N PRO A 402 -6.81 12.43 -2.15
CA PRO A 402 -7.63 12.59 -0.95
C PRO A 402 -9.11 12.82 -1.26
N TYR A 403 -10.01 11.99 -0.71
CA TYR A 403 -11.45 12.15 -0.85
C TYR A 403 -12.24 11.76 0.41
N ASN A 404 -11.98 10.59 1.00
CA ASN A 404 -12.72 10.07 2.15
C ASN A 404 -12.05 10.38 3.49
N ALA A 405 -10.73 10.53 3.52
CA ALA A 405 -9.93 10.67 4.72
C ALA A 405 -10.28 11.95 5.48
N SER A 406 -10.19 11.89 6.81
CA SER A 406 -10.40 13.06 7.67
C SER A 406 -9.37 14.17 7.40
N ASN A 407 -9.71 15.43 7.73
CA ASN A 407 -8.78 16.56 7.58
C ASN A 407 -7.44 16.35 8.32
N SER A 408 -7.44 15.64 9.46
CA SER A 408 -6.21 15.27 10.17
C SER A 408 -5.32 14.34 9.35
N ILE A 409 -5.92 13.29 8.75
CA ILE A 409 -5.20 12.33 7.91
C ILE A 409 -4.72 12.98 6.61
N GLN A 410 -5.57 13.77 5.96
CA GLN A 410 -5.19 14.57 4.79
C GLN A 410 -3.95 15.43 5.06
N LYS A 411 -3.90 16.12 6.21
CA LYS A 411 -2.73 16.93 6.61
C LYS A 411 -1.49 16.08 6.90
N MET A 412 -1.67 14.88 7.44
CA MET A 412 -0.57 13.94 7.67
C MET A 412 0.03 13.51 6.33
N PHE A 413 -0.78 13.09 5.36
CA PHE A 413 -0.28 12.57 4.09
C PHE A 413 0.31 13.66 3.19
N LEU A 414 -0.23 14.88 3.25
CA LEU A 414 0.42 16.04 2.62
C LEU A 414 1.83 16.31 3.18
N LYS A 415 2.14 15.96 4.44
CA LYS A 415 3.50 16.06 4.96
C LYS A 415 4.40 14.96 4.43
N VAL A 416 3.87 13.74 4.26
CA VAL A 416 4.61 12.63 3.66
C VAL A 416 4.96 12.95 2.21
N TYR A 417 3.99 13.38 1.41
CA TYR A 417 4.24 13.83 0.03
C TYR A 417 5.28 14.94 -0.07
N LYS A 418 5.23 15.90 0.86
CA LYS A 418 6.22 16.97 0.93
C LYS A 418 7.64 16.42 1.18
N GLY A 419 7.77 15.31 1.92
CA GLY A 419 9.05 14.62 2.12
C GLY A 419 9.58 13.95 0.85
N ILE A 420 8.68 13.48 -0.02
CA ILE A 420 9.02 12.84 -1.31
C ILE A 420 9.41 13.89 -2.35
N ASP A 421 8.53 14.86 -2.63
CA ASP A 421 8.78 15.99 -3.54
C ASP A 421 7.89 17.19 -3.17
N ASP A 422 8.49 18.21 -2.53
CA ASP A 422 7.76 19.43 -2.13
C ASP A 422 7.50 20.43 -3.27
N ASN A 423 8.09 20.21 -4.44
CA ASN A 423 7.98 21.11 -5.59
C ASN A 423 7.04 20.59 -6.68
N SER A 424 6.74 19.29 -6.70
CA SER A 424 5.83 18.66 -7.65
C SER A 424 4.49 19.41 -7.78
N PRO A 425 4.08 19.75 -9.02
CA PRO A 425 2.70 20.15 -9.33
C PRO A 425 1.62 19.23 -8.77
N TYR A 426 1.81 17.90 -8.79
CA TYR A 426 0.85 16.97 -8.18
C TYR A 426 0.67 17.22 -6.68
N TYR A 427 1.75 17.38 -5.92
CA TYR A 427 1.69 17.72 -4.49
C TYR A 427 0.86 19.00 -4.24
N LYS A 428 1.07 20.04 -5.05
CA LYS A 428 0.31 21.29 -4.96
C LYS A 428 -1.17 21.08 -5.32
N PHE A 429 -1.45 20.25 -6.31
CA PHE A 429 -2.80 19.92 -6.76
C PHE A 429 -3.61 19.23 -5.65
N ILE A 430 -3.09 18.17 -5.03
CA ILE A 430 -3.77 17.49 -3.92
C ILE A 430 -3.89 18.39 -2.68
N GLY A 431 -2.90 19.26 -2.45
CA GLY A 431 -2.96 20.29 -1.40
C GLY A 431 -4.09 21.30 -1.64
N GLN A 432 -4.27 21.73 -2.90
CA GLN A 432 -5.37 22.60 -3.29
C GLN A 432 -6.72 21.88 -3.20
N PHE A 433 -6.81 20.62 -3.60
CA PHE A 433 -8.02 19.80 -3.46
C PHE A 433 -8.48 19.72 -2.00
N ASN A 434 -7.57 19.41 -1.07
CA ASN A 434 -7.84 19.40 0.37
C ASN A 434 -8.28 20.76 0.93
N SER A 435 -7.70 21.84 0.41
CA SER A 435 -8.11 23.19 0.81
C SER A 435 -9.55 23.50 0.38
N LEU A 436 -9.98 23.00 -0.78
CA LEU A 436 -11.32 23.22 -1.30
C LEU A 436 -12.37 22.42 -0.53
N SER A 437 -12.09 21.13 -0.24
CA SER A 437 -12.99 20.26 0.53
C SER A 437 -13.28 20.81 1.93
N THR A 438 -12.25 21.33 2.61
CA THR A 438 -12.39 21.83 3.98
C THR A 438 -12.93 23.26 4.10
N SER A 439 -13.06 23.99 2.98
CA SER A 439 -13.35 25.44 3.00
C SER A 439 -14.83 25.82 3.05
N LYS A 440 -15.75 24.90 2.75
CA LYS A 440 -17.18 25.23 2.56
C LYS A 440 -18.10 24.11 3.03
N LYS A 441 -19.26 24.50 3.57
CA LYS A 441 -20.44 23.65 3.61
C LYS A 441 -21.30 24.02 2.41
N SER A 442 -21.90 23.02 1.75
CA SER A 442 -22.96 23.32 0.80
C SER A 442 -24.08 24.09 1.50
N SER A 443 -24.53 25.19 0.89
CA SER A 443 -25.74 25.91 1.33
C SER A 443 -27.02 25.23 0.86
N SER A 444 -26.93 24.32 -0.12
CA SER A 444 -28.08 23.69 -0.78
C SER A 444 -28.58 22.45 -0.04
N PHE A 445 -27.71 21.79 0.73
CA PHE A 445 -28.09 20.72 1.64
C PHE A 445 -28.26 21.23 3.08
N VAL A 446 -29.52 21.39 3.52
CA VAL A 446 -29.89 21.60 4.92
C VAL A 446 -30.77 20.43 5.34
N GLN A 447 -30.46 19.78 6.47
CA GLN A 447 -31.08 18.51 6.88
C GLN A 447 -32.62 18.57 6.97
N SER A 448 -33.20 19.75 7.22
CA SER A 448 -34.66 19.96 7.21
C SER A 448 -35.31 19.97 5.81
N ASN A 449 -34.54 20.18 4.74
CA ASN A 449 -35.03 20.51 3.39
C ASN A 449 -34.76 19.43 2.33
N ILE A 450 -34.09 18.32 2.68
CA ILE A 450 -33.75 17.27 1.69
C ILE A 450 -35.00 16.57 1.16
N VAL A 451 -36.10 16.55 1.93
CA VAL A 451 -37.35 15.88 1.52
C VAL A 451 -38.56 16.67 1.97
N ASP A 452 -38.97 17.66 1.18
CA ASP A 452 -40.40 18.01 1.12
C ASP A 452 -40.99 17.44 -0.18
N ASN A 453 -41.72 16.32 -0.03
CA ASN A 453 -42.70 15.73 -0.94
C ASN A 453 -42.27 15.12 -2.31
N ASN A 454 -40.99 14.88 -2.59
CA ASN A 454 -40.56 14.34 -3.91
C ASN A 454 -39.85 12.98 -3.85
N TYR A 455 -40.49 11.96 -3.28
CA TYR A 455 -40.04 10.56 -3.38
C TYR A 455 -41.13 9.69 -3.99
N THR A 456 -40.72 8.64 -4.70
CA THR A 456 -41.66 7.63 -5.24
C THR A 456 -41.21 6.22 -4.88
N ILE A 457 -42.18 5.33 -4.75
CA ILE A 457 -41.97 3.91 -4.50
C ILE A 457 -42.56 3.15 -5.69
N ASN A 458 -41.73 2.38 -6.39
CA ASN A 458 -42.18 1.50 -7.46
C ASN A 458 -41.47 0.15 -7.35
N LYS A 459 -42.22 -0.94 -7.10
CA LYS A 459 -41.71 -2.33 -7.13
C LYS A 459 -40.37 -2.54 -6.40
N ASN A 460 -40.24 -1.97 -5.20
CA ASN A 460 -39.05 -2.01 -4.34
C ASN A 460 -37.89 -1.08 -4.73
N GLU A 461 -38.05 -0.16 -5.69
CA GLU A 461 -37.09 0.91 -5.99
C GLU A 461 -37.58 2.23 -5.37
N PHE A 462 -36.63 2.99 -4.79
CA PHE A 462 -36.88 4.22 -4.06
C PHE A 462 -36.16 5.37 -4.72
N THR A 463 -36.87 6.49 -4.91
CA THR A 463 -36.29 7.66 -5.56
C THR A 463 -36.37 8.90 -4.69
N LEU A 464 -35.39 9.78 -4.82
CA LEU A 464 -35.32 11.09 -4.18
C LEU A 464 -35.00 12.14 -5.25
N GLN A 465 -35.90 13.10 -5.47
CA GLN A 465 -35.65 14.22 -6.39
C GLN A 465 -34.78 15.27 -5.71
N LEU A 466 -33.61 15.52 -6.26
CA LEU A 466 -32.77 16.66 -5.88
C LEU A 466 -33.21 17.91 -6.63
N THR A 467 -33.06 19.08 -5.99
CA THR A 467 -33.12 20.37 -6.68
C THR A 467 -31.90 20.59 -7.57
N GLU A 468 -31.96 21.52 -8.53
CA GLU A 468 -30.79 21.85 -9.36
C GLU A 468 -29.56 22.27 -8.55
N GLU A 469 -29.75 22.98 -7.44
CA GLU A 469 -28.66 23.40 -6.56
C GLU A 469 -28.04 22.21 -5.82
N GLN A 470 -28.87 21.30 -5.31
CA GLN A 470 -28.43 20.05 -4.67
C GLN A 470 -27.73 19.12 -5.66
N LYS A 471 -28.26 18.98 -6.88
CA LYS A 471 -27.64 18.18 -7.94
C LYS A 471 -26.24 18.71 -8.28
N LYS A 472 -26.07 20.04 -8.34
CA LYS A 472 -24.76 20.65 -8.60
C LYS A 472 -23.74 20.32 -7.49
N ASP A 473 -24.19 20.34 -6.24
CA ASP A 473 -23.35 20.07 -5.07
C ASP A 473 -23.23 18.57 -4.72
N TYR A 474 -23.96 17.68 -5.39
CA TYR A 474 -23.94 16.23 -5.14
C TYR A 474 -22.61 15.60 -5.59
N ALA A 475 -21.99 14.79 -4.72
CA ALA A 475 -20.83 13.97 -5.07
C ALA A 475 -21.23 12.49 -5.20
N ASP A 476 -21.69 11.89 -4.10
CA ASP A 476 -22.13 10.50 -4.04
C ASP A 476 -23.22 10.29 -2.98
N SER A 477 -23.72 9.06 -2.89
CA SER A 477 -24.62 8.65 -1.84
C SER A 477 -24.58 7.15 -1.58
N ILE A 478 -25.02 6.79 -0.38
CA ILE A 478 -25.43 5.44 -0.03
C ILE A 478 -26.88 5.47 0.47
N TYR A 479 -27.52 4.31 0.57
CA TYR A 479 -28.79 4.18 1.27
C TYR A 479 -28.75 3.02 2.27
N ILE A 480 -29.56 3.15 3.33
CA ILE A 480 -29.71 2.14 4.38
C ILE A 480 -31.19 1.83 4.54
N VAL A 481 -31.52 0.54 4.55
CA VAL A 481 -32.86 0.00 4.76
C VAL A 481 -32.97 -0.56 6.18
N PHE A 482 -34.04 -0.18 6.86
CA PHE A 482 -34.38 -0.60 8.21
C PHE A 482 -35.70 -1.35 8.25
N ARG A 483 -35.78 -2.36 9.11
CA ARG A 483 -37.04 -2.94 9.60
C ARG A 483 -37.38 -2.32 10.96
N LYS A 484 -38.62 -1.84 11.14
CA LYS A 484 -39.08 -1.36 12.45
C LYS A 484 -39.49 -2.54 13.34
N VAL A 485 -39.00 -2.57 14.56
CA VAL A 485 -39.28 -3.61 15.55
C VAL A 485 -40.50 -3.20 16.38
N LYS A 486 -41.54 -4.05 16.39
CA LYS A 486 -42.89 -3.72 16.90
C LYS A 486 -42.95 -3.40 18.40
N GLU A 487 -42.05 -3.93 19.21
CA GLU A 487 -42.20 -3.91 20.68
C GLU A 487 -41.64 -2.64 21.34
N ASP A 488 -40.65 -1.96 20.73
CA ASP A 488 -39.91 -0.85 21.40
C ASP A 488 -39.64 0.41 20.55
N GLY A 489 -40.19 0.49 19.33
CA GLY A 489 -39.92 1.61 18.42
C GLY A 489 -38.46 1.67 17.92
N MET A 490 -37.74 0.56 18.07
CA MET A 490 -36.38 0.34 17.59
C MET A 490 -36.38 -0.04 16.10
N TYR A 491 -35.22 0.05 15.47
CA TYR A 491 -35.01 -0.23 14.06
C TYR A 491 -33.83 -1.17 13.88
N GLN A 492 -33.98 -2.17 13.02
CA GLN A 492 -32.92 -3.10 12.63
C GLN A 492 -32.43 -2.73 11.22
N PRO A 493 -31.15 -2.39 11.03
CA PRO A 493 -30.59 -2.29 9.68
C PRO A 493 -30.56 -3.68 9.04
N ILE A 494 -31.02 -3.78 7.80
CA ILE A 494 -31.05 -5.06 7.06
C ILE A 494 -30.29 -5.01 5.73
N TYR A 495 -30.07 -3.81 5.19
CA TYR A 495 -29.37 -3.63 3.93
C TYR A 495 -28.74 -2.24 3.85
N SER A 496 -27.51 -2.16 3.34
CA SER A 496 -26.86 -0.91 2.98
C SER A 496 -26.20 -1.05 1.62
N SER A 497 -26.24 -0.01 0.78
CA SER A 497 -25.57 -0.03 -0.52
C SER A 497 -25.13 1.34 -0.99
N ASP A 498 -23.99 1.37 -1.68
CA ASP A 498 -23.50 2.54 -2.43
C ASP A 498 -23.97 2.56 -3.89
N ASN A 499 -24.76 1.56 -4.31
CA ASN A 499 -25.34 1.46 -5.65
C ASN A 499 -26.51 2.44 -5.82
N THR A 500 -26.15 3.71 -5.99
CA THR A 500 -27.08 4.80 -6.24
C THR A 500 -26.79 5.43 -7.59
N GLU A 501 -27.85 5.71 -8.33
CA GLU A 501 -27.76 6.37 -9.63
C GLU A 501 -28.52 7.68 -9.58
N ILE A 502 -27.92 8.74 -10.13
CA ILE A 502 -28.58 10.03 -10.31
C ILE A 502 -28.81 10.26 -11.81
N SER A 503 -30.04 10.56 -12.21
CA SER A 503 -30.35 10.90 -13.59
C SER A 503 -30.14 12.39 -13.89
N ASP A 504 -30.15 12.73 -15.18
CA ASP A 504 -29.98 14.11 -15.66
C ASP A 504 -31.04 15.09 -15.14
N ASP A 505 -32.23 14.61 -14.79
CA ASP A 505 -33.29 15.39 -14.16
C ASP A 505 -33.17 15.46 -12.62
N GLY A 506 -32.08 14.94 -12.03
CA GLY A 506 -31.79 15.02 -10.60
C GLY A 506 -32.50 13.98 -9.74
N ILE A 507 -33.05 12.92 -10.33
CA ILE A 507 -33.66 11.82 -9.56
C ILE A 507 -32.56 10.86 -9.10
N LEU A 508 -32.29 10.86 -7.80
CA LEU A 508 -31.46 9.86 -7.14
C LEU A 508 -32.27 8.58 -6.91
N LYS A 509 -31.74 7.42 -7.27
CA LYS A 509 -32.46 6.14 -7.24
C LYS A 509 -31.67 5.08 -6.48
N THR A 510 -32.37 4.25 -5.71
CA THR A 510 -31.83 3.00 -5.16
C THR A 510 -31.99 1.86 -6.16
N ASN A 511 -31.02 0.95 -6.19
CA ASN A 511 -31.12 -0.31 -6.92
C ASN A 511 -31.45 -1.48 -5.96
N THR A 512 -32.55 -1.34 -5.23
CA THR A 512 -32.95 -2.23 -4.12
C THR A 512 -33.69 -3.48 -4.54
N ALA A 513 -34.21 -3.54 -5.77
CA ALA A 513 -35.03 -4.65 -6.22
C ALA A 513 -34.17 -5.92 -6.38
N ASN A 514 -34.29 -6.84 -5.40
CA ASN A 514 -33.84 -8.26 -5.41
C ASN A 514 -32.50 -8.63 -4.73
N ASN A 515 -31.95 -7.77 -3.86
CA ASN A 515 -30.68 -8.08 -3.18
C ASN A 515 -30.80 -8.46 -1.69
N LEU A 516 -32.01 -8.56 -1.14
CA LEU A 516 -32.20 -8.99 0.26
C LEU A 516 -32.00 -10.50 0.39
N ILE A 517 -31.32 -10.92 1.45
CA ILE A 517 -31.07 -12.33 1.76
C ILE A 517 -31.54 -12.62 3.18
N LYS A 518 -32.26 -13.73 3.32
CA LYS A 518 -32.55 -14.32 4.62
C LYS A 518 -31.64 -15.53 4.83
N VAL A 519 -31.16 -15.67 6.05
CA VAL A 519 -30.53 -16.90 6.53
C VAL A 519 -31.62 -17.82 7.07
N HIS A 520 -31.56 -19.10 6.72
CA HIS A 520 -32.50 -20.12 7.16
C HIS A 520 -31.76 -21.22 7.92
N ASP A 521 -32.32 -21.60 9.06
CA ASP A 521 -31.92 -22.83 9.75
C ASP A 521 -32.62 -24.04 9.11
N ILE A 522 -31.84 -25.01 8.63
CA ILE A 522 -32.38 -26.24 8.05
C ILE A 522 -33.03 -27.13 9.14
N SER A 523 -32.58 -27.02 10.38
CA SER A 523 -32.99 -27.90 11.49
C SER A 523 -34.40 -27.59 12.01
N ASP A 524 -34.78 -26.31 12.08
CA ASP A 524 -36.06 -25.88 12.65
C ASP A 524 -36.90 -24.98 11.72
N SER A 525 -36.41 -24.69 10.51
CA SER A 525 -37.06 -23.84 9.49
C SER A 525 -37.24 -22.37 9.89
N SER A 526 -36.57 -21.91 10.96
CA SER A 526 -36.53 -20.49 11.30
C SER A 526 -35.74 -19.69 10.27
N GLU A 527 -36.06 -18.40 10.14
CA GLU A 527 -35.40 -17.48 9.22
C GLU A 527 -35.23 -16.10 9.83
N SER A 528 -34.16 -15.41 9.42
CA SER A 528 -33.93 -14.01 9.76
C SER A 528 -33.34 -13.27 8.58
N PHE A 529 -33.61 -11.97 8.47
CA PHE A 529 -32.80 -11.11 7.60
C PHE A 529 -31.35 -11.14 8.08
N LEU A 530 -30.45 -11.11 7.11
CA LEU A 530 -29.02 -10.99 7.30
C LEU A 530 -28.66 -9.55 6.95
N LEU A 531 -27.94 -8.85 7.83
CA LEU A 531 -27.47 -7.49 7.56
C LEU A 531 -26.48 -7.54 6.40
N LEU A 532 -26.93 -7.10 5.23
CA LEU A 532 -26.11 -7.07 4.03
C LEU A 532 -25.55 -5.68 3.77
N VAL A 533 -24.28 -5.64 3.39
CA VAL A 533 -23.66 -4.46 2.79
C VAL A 533 -23.30 -4.81 1.36
N GLU A 534 -23.87 -4.08 0.40
CA GLU A 534 -23.49 -4.12 -1.00
C GLU A 534 -22.47 -3.02 -1.30
N ARG A 535 -21.39 -3.41 -1.94
CA ARG A 535 -20.36 -2.53 -2.48
C ARG A 535 -20.32 -2.70 -3.98
N SER A 536 -20.60 -1.62 -4.71
CA SER A 536 -20.68 -1.60 -6.16
C SER A 536 -19.73 -0.58 -6.78
N LYS A 537 -19.43 0.50 -6.05
CA LYS A 537 -18.47 1.53 -6.50
C LYS A 537 -17.01 1.10 -6.32
N SER A 538 -16.75 0.09 -5.52
CA SER A 538 -15.46 -0.61 -5.44
C SER A 538 -15.38 -1.73 -6.47
N GLY A 539 -15.75 -1.49 -7.74
CA GLY A 539 -15.53 -2.47 -8.82
C GLY A 539 -16.52 -3.63 -8.86
N LYS A 540 -16.05 -4.87 -8.66
CA LYS A 540 -16.92 -6.05 -8.61
C LYS A 540 -17.95 -5.88 -7.48
N LYS A 541 -19.24 -5.99 -7.84
CA LYS A 541 -20.32 -6.02 -6.86
C LYS A 541 -20.02 -7.07 -5.80
N SER A 542 -19.84 -6.64 -4.56
CA SER A 542 -19.60 -7.49 -3.40
C SER A 542 -20.78 -7.37 -2.44
N LEU A 543 -21.29 -8.51 -1.98
CA LEU A 543 -22.28 -8.59 -0.91
C LEU A 543 -21.60 -9.21 0.30
N ILE A 544 -21.56 -8.48 1.40
CA ILE A 544 -20.91 -8.94 2.63
C ILE A 544 -21.84 -8.84 3.83
N THR A 545 -21.57 -9.66 4.83
CA THR A 545 -22.16 -9.57 6.17
C THR A 545 -21.09 -9.81 7.22
N ASN A 546 -21.31 -9.31 8.42
CA ASN A 546 -20.49 -9.68 9.57
C ASN A 546 -21.04 -10.94 10.22
N ALA A 547 -20.13 -11.81 10.66
CA ALA A 547 -20.44 -12.99 11.44
C ALA A 547 -19.39 -13.19 12.55
N VAL A 548 -19.79 -13.93 13.58
CA VAL A 548 -18.88 -14.41 14.62
C VAL A 548 -18.83 -15.92 14.52
N LEU A 549 -17.65 -16.46 14.23
CA LEU A 549 -17.41 -17.90 14.22
C LEU A 549 -16.97 -18.36 15.60
N GLU A 550 -17.55 -19.45 16.09
CA GLU A 550 -17.25 -20.00 17.40
C GLU A 550 -16.86 -21.47 17.27
N TYR A 551 -15.74 -21.84 17.87
CA TYR A 551 -15.37 -23.22 18.14
C TYR A 551 -15.53 -23.49 19.63
N ALA A 552 -16.15 -24.62 19.96
CA ALA A 552 -16.25 -25.10 21.33
C ALA A 552 -16.07 -26.63 21.34
N SER A 553 -15.08 -27.12 22.10
CA SER A 553 -14.88 -28.54 22.32
C SER A 553 -15.71 -29.03 23.50
N SER A 554 -16.45 -30.13 23.31
CA SER A 554 -17.11 -30.83 24.42
C SER A 554 -16.15 -31.65 25.27
N GLU A 555 -14.94 -31.93 24.77
CA GLU A 555 -13.93 -32.74 25.46
C GLU A 555 -13.01 -31.88 26.35
N ASN A 556 -12.71 -30.66 25.90
CA ASN A 556 -11.96 -29.68 26.68
C ASN A 556 -12.68 -28.33 26.69
N LEU A 557 -13.38 -28.04 27.79
CA LEU A 557 -14.17 -26.83 27.96
C LEU A 557 -13.35 -25.53 27.93
N SER A 558 -12.02 -25.61 28.07
CA SER A 558 -11.12 -24.46 27.94
C SER A 558 -10.68 -24.18 26.50
N ASP A 559 -10.91 -25.13 25.59
CA ASP A 559 -10.62 -24.96 24.17
C ASP A 559 -11.84 -24.32 23.49
N TRP A 560 -11.91 -22.99 23.60
CA TRP A 560 -12.90 -22.16 22.90
C TRP A 560 -12.17 -21.10 22.08
N LYS A 561 -12.64 -20.87 20.84
CA LYS A 561 -12.11 -19.86 19.91
C LYS A 561 -13.28 -19.04 19.38
N ILE A 562 -13.11 -17.72 19.33
CA ILE A 562 -14.08 -16.82 18.69
C ILE A 562 -13.33 -15.97 17.68
N THR A 563 -13.89 -15.84 16.48
CA THR A 563 -13.31 -15.04 15.41
C THR A 563 -14.39 -14.21 14.75
N ALA A 564 -14.23 -12.89 14.76
CA ALA A 564 -15.08 -11.99 14.00
C ALA A 564 -14.61 -11.98 12.54
N VAL A 565 -15.54 -12.16 11.61
CA VAL A 565 -15.24 -12.29 10.19
C VAL A 565 -16.22 -11.49 9.35
N THR A 566 -15.75 -11.02 8.21
CA THR A 566 -16.59 -10.59 7.09
C THR A 566 -16.84 -11.81 6.21
N ALA A 567 -18.11 -12.18 6.03
CA ALA A 567 -18.51 -13.27 5.15
C ALA A 567 -18.94 -12.70 3.79
N SER A 568 -18.27 -13.13 2.73
CA SER A 568 -18.60 -12.76 1.35
C SER A 568 -19.69 -13.67 0.82
N ILE A 569 -20.64 -13.08 0.08
CA ILE A 569 -21.82 -13.77 -0.45
C ILE A 569 -21.91 -13.52 -1.95
N ASP A 570 -22.08 -14.60 -2.71
CA ASP A 570 -22.33 -14.55 -4.15
C ASP A 570 -23.55 -15.35 -4.56
N ILE A 571 -24.08 -15.01 -5.72
CA ILE A 571 -25.18 -15.71 -6.35
C ILE A 571 -24.61 -16.79 -7.29
N ILE A 572 -24.66 -18.04 -6.86
CA ILE A 572 -24.16 -19.20 -7.61
C ILE A 572 -25.36 -20.11 -7.91
N ASP A 573 -25.61 -20.36 -9.19
CA ASP A 573 -26.78 -21.12 -9.67
C ASP A 573 -28.12 -20.52 -9.18
N GLU A 574 -28.25 -19.20 -9.29
CA GLU A 574 -29.39 -18.39 -8.83
C GLU A 574 -29.61 -18.32 -7.31
N GLU A 575 -28.85 -19.06 -6.51
CA GLU A 575 -28.95 -19.10 -5.05
C GLU A 575 -27.79 -18.35 -4.38
N PRO A 576 -28.04 -17.59 -3.31
CA PRO A 576 -26.97 -16.97 -2.54
C PRO A 576 -26.19 -18.04 -1.76
N LYS A 577 -24.86 -17.92 -1.76
CA LYS A 577 -23.95 -18.80 -1.01
C LYS A 577 -22.87 -17.95 -0.35
N ILE A 578 -22.50 -18.31 0.88
CA ILE A 578 -21.29 -17.76 1.51
C ILE A 578 -20.10 -18.40 0.80
N THR A 579 -19.23 -17.57 0.24
CA THR A 579 -18.09 -17.99 -0.58
C THR A 579 -16.78 -17.93 0.17
N SER A 580 -16.65 -17.03 1.16
CA SER A 580 -15.49 -16.95 2.03
C SER A 580 -15.82 -16.34 3.39
N TYR A 581 -14.94 -16.56 4.36
CA TYR A 581 -14.89 -15.84 5.63
C TYR A 581 -13.51 -15.20 5.73
N VAL A 582 -13.46 -13.88 5.82
CA VAL A 582 -12.22 -13.12 5.89
C VAL A 582 -12.16 -12.40 7.23
N GLN A 583 -11.13 -12.68 8.01
CA GLN A 583 -10.76 -11.86 9.15
C GLN A 583 -9.92 -10.69 8.64
N LEU A 584 -10.37 -9.48 8.89
CA LEU A 584 -9.64 -8.27 8.54
C LEU A 584 -8.99 -7.71 9.80
N ASP A 585 -7.68 -7.56 9.77
CA ASP A 585 -6.99 -6.71 10.73
C ASP A 585 -7.03 -5.26 10.22
N SER A 586 -7.28 -4.33 11.13
CA SER A 586 -7.24 -2.89 10.88
C SER A 586 -6.63 -2.10 12.04
N GLU A 587 -6.28 -2.76 13.16
CA GLU A 587 -5.71 -2.07 14.33
C GLU A 587 -4.23 -1.72 14.12
N ASN A 588 -3.50 -2.57 13.39
CA ASN A 588 -2.03 -2.50 13.24
C ASN A 588 -1.58 -2.25 11.78
N GLY A 589 -2.53 -1.94 10.89
CA GLY A 589 -2.38 -2.00 9.44
C GLY A 589 -3.51 -2.83 8.83
N VAL A 590 -3.63 -2.86 7.50
CA VAL A 590 -4.68 -3.69 6.87
C VAL A 590 -4.08 -4.95 6.28
N ALA A 591 -4.59 -6.10 6.70
CA ALA A 591 -4.34 -7.41 6.10
C ALA A 591 -5.59 -8.30 6.20
N GLY A 592 -5.74 -9.22 5.25
CA GLY A 592 -6.81 -10.21 5.24
C GLY A 592 -6.29 -11.62 5.53
N THR A 593 -6.92 -12.31 6.48
CA THR A 593 -6.72 -13.75 6.69
C THR A 593 -7.99 -14.49 6.26
N ILE A 594 -7.87 -15.41 5.32
CA ILE A 594 -9.00 -16.27 4.93
C ILE A 594 -9.11 -17.38 5.97
N ILE A 595 -10.31 -17.51 6.56
CA ILE A 595 -10.60 -18.45 7.63
C ILE A 595 -11.25 -19.70 7.05
N ASN A 596 -10.72 -20.88 7.38
CA ASN A 596 -11.36 -22.14 7.09
C ASN A 596 -12.56 -22.36 8.05
N PRO A 597 -13.81 -22.32 7.57
CA PRO A 597 -14.98 -22.45 8.44
C PRO A 597 -15.14 -23.86 9.02
N GLU A 598 -14.47 -24.89 8.48
CA GLU A 598 -14.54 -26.26 8.99
C GLU A 598 -13.87 -26.43 10.37
N GLU A 599 -13.01 -25.48 10.76
CA GLU A 599 -12.42 -25.43 12.11
C GLU A 599 -13.40 -24.98 13.20
N TYR A 600 -14.58 -24.47 12.82
CA TYR A 600 -15.55 -23.89 13.73
C TYR A 600 -16.83 -24.73 13.79
N THR A 601 -17.58 -24.62 14.88
CA THR A 601 -18.83 -25.37 15.07
C THR A 601 -20.04 -24.54 14.66
N THR A 602 -20.06 -23.26 15.02
CA THR A 602 -21.21 -22.37 14.82
C THR A 602 -20.82 -21.02 14.24
N ALA A 603 -21.76 -20.40 13.52
CA ALA A 603 -21.67 -19.01 13.09
C ALA A 603 -22.87 -18.23 13.63
N SER A 604 -22.60 -17.03 14.14
CA SER A 604 -23.59 -16.10 14.69
C SER A 604 -23.65 -14.86 13.80
N PHE A 605 -24.78 -14.66 13.09
CA PHE A 605 -25.01 -13.46 12.26
C PHE A 605 -25.68 -12.36 13.11
N VAL A 606 -24.97 -11.25 13.32
CA VAL A 606 -25.40 -10.18 14.23
C VAL A 606 -26.53 -9.34 13.61
N ASN A 607 -27.57 -9.08 14.39
CA ASN A 607 -28.80 -8.40 14.00
C ASN A 607 -29.29 -7.45 15.12
N SER A 608 -28.44 -6.53 15.55
CA SER A 608 -28.75 -5.59 16.63
C SER A 608 -29.85 -4.58 16.25
N HIS A 609 -30.55 -4.07 17.26
CA HIS A 609 -31.61 -3.07 17.12
C HIS A 609 -31.15 -1.72 17.64
N TYR A 610 -31.64 -0.64 17.03
CA TYR A 610 -31.17 0.72 17.34
C TYR A 610 -32.31 1.74 17.41
N ARG A 611 -32.16 2.75 18.27
CA ARG A 611 -32.88 4.01 18.16
C ARG A 611 -32.19 4.87 17.12
N ILE A 612 -32.92 5.20 16.05
CA ILE A 612 -32.39 5.98 14.92
C ILE A 612 -33.12 7.32 14.76
N LEU A 613 -33.96 7.70 15.72
CA LEU A 613 -34.72 8.93 15.71
C LEU A 613 -34.29 9.83 16.89
N ASP A 614 -34.16 11.13 16.63
CA ASP A 614 -33.94 12.16 17.65
C ASP A 614 -35.23 12.45 18.44
N GLU A 615 -35.15 13.32 19.46
CA GLU A 615 -36.28 13.73 20.29
C GLU A 615 -37.42 14.41 19.50
N LYS A 616 -37.14 14.88 18.28
CA LYS A 616 -38.11 15.52 17.37
C LYS A 616 -38.67 14.56 16.33
N GLY A 617 -38.27 13.29 16.35
CA GLY A 617 -38.69 12.26 15.40
C GLY A 617 -37.97 12.31 14.05
N ASN A 618 -36.85 13.03 13.92
CA ASN A 618 -36.02 13.04 12.71
C ASN A 618 -34.96 11.94 12.78
N TYR A 619 -34.53 11.44 11.62
CA TYR A 619 -33.41 10.51 11.56
C TYR A 619 -32.13 11.12 12.16
N THR A 620 -31.41 10.34 12.95
CA THR A 620 -30.07 10.62 13.47
C THR A 620 -29.13 9.47 13.10
N ASP A 621 -27.89 9.80 12.78
CA ASP A 621 -26.81 8.83 12.55
C ASP A 621 -26.10 8.41 13.84
N ASN A 622 -26.40 9.07 14.97
CA ASN A 622 -26.00 8.63 16.31
C ASN A 622 -26.98 7.55 16.81
N TRP A 623 -26.77 6.31 16.36
CA TRP A 623 -27.62 5.18 16.73
C TRP A 623 -27.32 4.69 18.14
N ASP A 624 -28.38 4.50 18.93
CA ASP A 624 -28.29 3.99 20.30
C ASP A 624 -28.85 2.55 20.36
N ASN A 625 -28.04 1.60 20.83
CA ASN A 625 -28.48 0.23 21.09
C ASN A 625 -28.80 0.08 22.59
N ASP A 626 -29.74 -0.80 22.93
CA ASP A 626 -30.18 -1.08 24.30
C ASP A 626 -29.18 -1.90 25.13
N GLY A 627 -27.98 -2.16 24.60
CA GLY A 627 -26.96 -3.02 25.19
C GLY A 627 -27.16 -4.51 24.86
N ILE A 628 -28.13 -4.87 24.02
CA ILE A 628 -28.43 -6.25 23.65
C ILE A 628 -27.91 -6.52 22.23
N ILE A 629 -26.97 -7.47 22.14
CA ILE A 629 -26.53 -8.05 20.87
C ILE A 629 -27.48 -9.20 20.54
N ASN A 630 -28.28 -9.01 19.49
CA ASN A 630 -29.08 -10.09 18.92
C ASN A 630 -28.26 -10.77 17.81
N ALA A 631 -28.25 -12.09 17.77
CA ALA A 631 -27.62 -12.83 16.70
C ALA A 631 -28.47 -14.05 16.31
N PHE A 632 -28.45 -14.38 15.02
CA PHE A 632 -29.00 -15.62 14.51
C PHE A 632 -27.88 -16.65 14.44
N LYS A 633 -27.85 -17.55 15.43
CA LYS A 633 -26.78 -18.54 15.63
C LYS A 633 -27.17 -19.88 15.03
N LEU A 634 -26.26 -20.44 14.23
CA LEU A 634 -26.47 -21.67 13.46
C LEU A 634 -25.22 -22.56 13.54
N ASN A 635 -25.39 -23.88 13.40
CA ASN A 635 -24.25 -24.72 13.05
C ASN A 635 -23.80 -24.36 11.63
N ILE A 636 -22.48 -24.32 11.39
CA ILE A 636 -21.93 -23.94 10.08
C ILE A 636 -22.47 -24.81 8.94
N LYS A 637 -22.69 -26.10 9.22
CA LYS A 637 -23.22 -27.09 8.25
C LYS A 637 -24.70 -26.90 7.90
N ASP A 638 -25.44 -26.19 8.74
CA ASP A 638 -26.89 -26.01 8.62
C ASP A 638 -27.26 -24.65 7.99
N ILE A 639 -26.27 -23.81 7.66
CA ILE A 639 -26.49 -22.48 7.07
C ILE A 639 -27.01 -22.62 5.64
N LYS A 640 -28.21 -22.10 5.39
CA LYS A 640 -28.73 -21.90 4.03
C LYS A 640 -29.17 -20.46 3.83
N LEU A 641 -28.62 -19.81 2.81
CA LEU A 641 -29.07 -18.49 2.38
C LEU A 641 -30.17 -18.62 1.32
N LYS A 642 -31.13 -17.69 1.30
CA LYS A 642 -32.11 -17.56 0.21
C LYS A 642 -32.37 -16.09 -0.11
N LYS A 643 -32.56 -15.80 -1.39
CA LYS A 643 -33.08 -14.50 -1.84
C LYS A 643 -34.45 -14.25 -1.22
N SER A 644 -34.69 -13.01 -0.84
CA SER A 644 -35.91 -12.59 -0.18
C SER A 644 -36.38 -11.22 -0.67
N SER A 645 -37.56 -10.82 -0.21
CA SER A 645 -38.13 -9.49 -0.39
C SER A 645 -38.57 -8.95 0.97
N LEU A 646 -38.92 -7.67 1.03
CA LEU A 646 -39.54 -7.09 2.22
C LEU A 646 -40.85 -7.83 2.54
N ASP A 647 -41.10 -8.16 3.80
CA ASP A 647 -42.30 -8.89 4.22
C ASP A 647 -43.55 -7.99 4.17
N ASP A 648 -44.72 -8.54 3.83
CA ASP A 648 -45.97 -7.76 3.68
C ASP A 648 -46.58 -7.25 5.01
N ASN A 649 -46.21 -7.86 6.14
CA ASN A 649 -46.82 -7.62 7.45
C ASN A 649 -45.89 -6.85 8.42
N GLU A 650 -44.80 -6.28 7.91
CA GLU A 650 -43.79 -5.54 8.66
C GLU A 650 -43.62 -4.14 8.07
N GLU A 651 -43.18 -3.19 8.90
CA GLU A 651 -42.92 -1.82 8.46
C GLU A 651 -41.42 -1.64 8.13
N TYR A 652 -41.13 -1.06 6.97
CA TYR A 652 -39.76 -0.81 6.53
C TYR A 652 -39.53 0.64 6.16
N TYR A 653 -38.29 1.08 6.40
CA TYR A 653 -37.87 2.45 6.21
C TYR A 653 -36.53 2.54 5.48
N CYS A 654 -36.33 3.62 4.73
CA CYS A 654 -35.08 3.89 4.01
C CYS A 654 -34.57 5.30 4.36
N VAL A 655 -33.25 5.45 4.41
CA VAL A 655 -32.57 6.75 4.47
C VAL A 655 -31.49 6.80 3.40
N PHE A 656 -31.39 7.92 2.69
CA PHE A 656 -30.21 8.24 1.89
C PHE A 656 -29.21 8.99 2.76
N LYS A 657 -27.95 8.57 2.70
CA LYS A 657 -26.81 9.35 3.16
C LYS A 657 -26.12 9.92 1.94
N ILE A 658 -26.18 11.24 1.77
CA ILE A 658 -25.69 11.99 0.61
C ILE A 658 -24.43 12.72 1.02
N ARG A 659 -23.40 12.68 0.18
CA ARG A 659 -22.19 13.48 0.35
C ARG A 659 -22.18 14.61 -0.68
N ASP A 660 -21.89 15.83 -0.23
CA ASP A 660 -21.64 16.94 -1.15
C ASP A 660 -20.20 16.95 -1.69
N ILE A 661 -19.94 17.77 -2.70
CA ILE A 661 -18.60 17.93 -3.31
C ILE A 661 -17.55 18.48 -2.35
N TYR A 662 -17.92 18.92 -1.14
CA TYR A 662 -17.01 19.38 -0.10
C TYR A 662 -16.79 18.30 0.99
N GLY A 663 -17.35 17.11 0.82
CA GLY A 663 -17.21 15.99 1.76
C GLY A 663 -18.13 16.07 2.98
N ASN A 664 -19.10 16.99 3.01
CA ASN A 664 -20.10 17.01 4.08
C ASN A 664 -21.16 15.95 3.82
N GLU A 665 -21.55 15.25 4.89
CA GLU A 665 -22.56 14.20 4.83
C GLU A 665 -23.90 14.74 5.33
N TYR A 666 -24.97 14.38 4.62
CA TYR A 666 -26.35 14.77 4.91
C TYR A 666 -27.26 13.55 4.80
N TYR A 667 -28.37 13.57 5.53
CA TYR A 667 -29.32 12.46 5.55
C TYR A 667 -30.69 12.93 5.08
N SER A 668 -31.35 12.10 4.27
CA SER A 668 -32.77 12.30 3.98
C SER A 668 -33.62 12.14 5.24
N LYS A 669 -34.91 12.52 5.18
CA LYS A 669 -35.88 12.06 6.17
C LYS A 669 -35.96 10.52 6.13
N LEU A 670 -36.39 9.91 7.23
CA LEU A 670 -36.69 8.49 7.28
C LEU A 670 -37.94 8.23 6.43
N LEU A 671 -37.76 7.58 5.28
CA LEU A 671 -38.83 7.35 4.31
C LEU A 671 -39.50 6.01 4.62
N ASN A 672 -40.81 5.99 4.86
CA ASN A 672 -41.55 4.73 4.91
C ASN A 672 -41.62 4.14 3.50
N ILE A 673 -41.13 2.92 3.34
CA ILE A 673 -41.03 2.23 2.05
C ILE A 673 -41.94 1.01 1.93
N LYS A 674 -42.49 0.52 3.05
CA LYS A 674 -43.46 -0.57 3.10
C LYS A 674 -44.22 -0.60 4.42
#